data_AF-A0A1Q7RFX1-F1
#
_entry.id   AF-A0A1Q7RFX1-F1
#
_cell.length_a   1.000
_cell.length_b   1.000
_cell.length_c   1.000
_cell.angle_alpha   90.00
_cell.angle_beta   90.00
_cell.angle_gamma   90.00
#
_symmetry.space_group_name_H-M   'P 1'
#
loop_
_entity.id
_entity.type
_entity.pdbx_description
1 polymer ?
#
loop_
_entity_poly.entity_id
_entity_poly.type
_entity_poly.pdbx_seq_one_letter_code
_entity_poly.pdbx_strand_id
1 'polypeptide(L)'
;MAIRFGTDGWRGVIAEDFTFDNVRVVAQAVAGLIRDESASEAPVPVGYDVRFLSGRFAEAVAAVLEGNGVPTMLPDGPVTTPMVSCQVVASGAPLGICITASHNPPEYNGFKLKAAFGGSAPPEMTARVEALLGRTPPRSGRPPDRRHPFLPAYLPRLQAVADLDAVRRSPLRVVVDSMHGSGGRILENLVRGRRADVVTLRGDADPLFGGKAPEPRPENLASLRRTVVQRRAHIGIATDGDADRIGACDENGRVLSPFQIFSLVALHLIEQKKWTGGIARTFANTLVAERIARRFGLPFFDLPVGFKHIARLMLEQDILIGGEESGGIGVKRYLPERDGILIGLLLLELLATGDRRLSRRVARLEKEFGRYAYRRVDLPMPVESAREAVTRIREDPPARLDTLTVEAIDTLDGVRLLFGDHGWILFRASGTEPILRVYCEARTPALVDRLVRAGLERLRLDPVNLQQAADRHQAGDQEDREQDSRRQAGRPDGPGTLGDQPRQKRHEGRQGEQVDGPSSSGQRGRQGVQETRRYRHDCERGDAEQVGLVDHLFEGAAGGDAQERVEGYPVPAVDDAVIGSHGDHHAIDRQRHQEAALPAEGREGGAQQEPRIPAASEGFRDDLSVHLTFRKMPKSSVQA
;
A
#
# COMPACT_ATOMS: atom_id res chain seq x y z
N MET A 1 -12.19 20.59 -15.53
CA MET A 1 -12.77 19.23 -15.64
C MET A 1 -13.69 18.97 -14.45
N ALA A 2 -14.40 17.85 -14.43
CA ALA A 2 -15.09 17.39 -13.22
C ALA A 2 -14.09 16.69 -12.27
N ILE A 3 -13.93 17.21 -11.06
CA ILE A 3 -13.18 16.54 -10.00
C ILE A 3 -13.99 15.34 -9.52
N ARG A 4 -13.37 14.16 -9.42
CA ARG A 4 -14.04 12.93 -9.02
C ARG A 4 -13.13 12.04 -8.19
N PHE A 5 -13.64 11.48 -7.10
CA PHE A 5 -12.94 10.54 -6.24
C PHE A 5 -13.07 9.11 -6.81
N GLY A 6 -11.93 8.45 -6.97
CA GLY A 6 -11.84 7.05 -7.36
C GLY A 6 -11.86 6.12 -6.14
N THR A 7 -11.32 4.91 -6.30
CA THR A 7 -11.22 3.90 -5.23
C THR A 7 -10.42 4.38 -4.02
N ASP A 8 -9.43 5.27 -4.23
CA ASP A 8 -8.50 5.75 -3.21
C ASP A 8 -7.99 7.17 -3.57
N GLY A 9 -8.87 8.16 -3.36
CA GLY A 9 -8.63 9.58 -3.65
C GLY A 9 -9.04 10.04 -5.06
N TRP A 10 -9.01 11.36 -5.27
CA TRP A 10 -8.98 11.99 -6.61
C TRP A 10 -7.53 11.99 -7.13
N ARG A 11 -7.33 11.85 -8.44
CA ARG A 11 -6.03 11.93 -9.13
C ARG A 11 -6.18 12.71 -10.43
N GLY A 12 -5.11 13.36 -10.87
CA GLY A 12 -5.07 14.12 -12.12
C GLY A 12 -3.65 14.45 -12.56
N VAL A 13 -3.48 14.82 -13.83
CA VAL A 13 -2.19 15.30 -14.37
C VAL A 13 -1.89 16.69 -13.78
N ILE A 14 -0.67 16.92 -13.30
CA ILE A 14 -0.24 18.18 -12.70
C ILE A 14 -0.36 19.32 -13.73
N ALA A 15 -0.85 20.48 -13.28
CA ALA A 15 -1.11 21.68 -14.09
C ALA A 15 -2.23 21.58 -15.15
N GLU A 16 -2.66 20.37 -15.56
CA GLU A 16 -3.87 20.16 -16.36
C GLU A 16 -5.12 20.00 -15.46
N ASP A 17 -5.17 18.90 -14.71
CA ASP A 17 -6.26 18.58 -13.77
C ASP A 17 -5.89 18.97 -12.34
N PHE A 18 -4.69 18.59 -11.89
CA PHE A 18 -4.21 18.80 -10.54
C PHE A 18 -3.54 20.17 -10.43
N THR A 19 -4.39 21.19 -10.42
CA THR A 19 -4.03 22.61 -10.28
C THR A 19 -4.24 23.09 -8.85
N PHE A 20 -3.55 24.16 -8.46
CA PHE A 20 -3.74 24.77 -7.13
C PHE A 20 -5.19 25.17 -6.86
N ASP A 21 -5.92 25.64 -7.87
CA ASP A 21 -7.31 26.08 -7.70
C ASP A 21 -8.28 24.91 -7.56
N ASN A 22 -8.08 23.82 -8.31
CA ASN A 22 -8.85 22.58 -8.10
C ASN A 22 -8.56 21.99 -6.72
N VAL A 23 -7.31 21.95 -6.27
CA VAL A 23 -6.92 21.51 -4.92
C VAL A 23 -7.56 22.38 -3.82
N ARG A 24 -7.60 23.71 -4.01
CA ARG A 24 -8.29 24.64 -3.10
C ARG A 24 -9.81 24.41 -3.06
N VAL A 25 -10.43 24.08 -4.19
CA VAL A 25 -11.87 23.74 -4.25
C VAL A 25 -12.17 22.43 -3.51
N VAL A 26 -11.32 21.41 -3.62
CA VAL A 26 -11.44 20.18 -2.80
C VAL A 26 -11.25 20.50 -1.32
N ALA A 27 -10.20 21.25 -0.95
CA ALA A 27 -9.96 21.63 0.44
C ALA A 27 -11.12 22.45 1.05
N GLN A 28 -11.76 23.32 0.26
CA GLN A 28 -12.93 24.09 0.68
C GLN A 28 -14.16 23.21 0.90
N ALA A 29 -14.37 22.18 0.06
CA ALA A 29 -15.43 21.20 0.24
C ALA A 29 -15.20 20.32 1.49
N VAL A 30 -13.95 19.91 1.75
CA VAL A 30 -13.55 19.18 2.96
C VAL A 30 -13.71 20.05 4.22
N ALA A 31 -13.37 21.34 4.15
CA ALA A 31 -13.61 22.29 5.23
C ALA A 31 -15.10 22.49 5.55
N GLY A 32 -15.96 22.41 4.52
CA GLY A 32 -17.41 22.35 4.67
C GLY A 32 -17.83 21.11 5.45
N LEU A 33 -17.47 19.92 4.94
CA LEU A 33 -17.80 18.63 5.56
C LEU A 33 -17.41 18.57 7.04
N ILE A 34 -16.21 19.05 7.40
CA ILE A 34 -15.74 19.02 8.79
C ILE A 34 -16.63 19.89 9.68
N ARG A 35 -16.97 21.12 9.29
CA ARG A 35 -17.85 21.97 10.13
C ARG A 35 -19.29 21.48 10.19
N ASP A 36 -19.77 20.84 9.12
CA ASP A 36 -21.15 20.37 9.04
C ASP A 36 -21.36 19.06 9.84
N GLU A 37 -20.30 18.28 10.07
CA GLU A 37 -20.39 16.91 10.63
C GLU A 37 -19.50 16.62 11.87
N SER A 38 -18.46 17.41 12.15
CA SER A 38 -17.49 17.16 13.23
C SER A 38 -17.61 18.15 14.38
N ALA A 39 -17.71 17.62 15.60
CA ALA A 39 -17.49 18.36 16.84
C ALA A 39 -16.03 18.26 17.37
N SER A 40 -15.13 17.58 16.63
CA SER A 40 -13.71 17.49 16.99
C SER A 40 -12.95 18.74 16.52
N GLU A 41 -12.34 19.44 17.48
CA GLU A 41 -11.39 20.55 17.25
C GLU A 41 -9.95 20.06 16.98
N ALA A 42 -9.72 18.74 16.97
CA ALA A 42 -8.40 18.15 16.80
C ALA A 42 -7.80 18.49 15.41
N PRO A 43 -6.55 19.01 15.32
CA PRO A 43 -5.99 19.46 14.06
C PRO A 43 -5.84 18.36 13.01
N VAL A 44 -6.29 18.64 11.78
CA VAL A 44 -6.29 17.74 10.62
C VAL A 44 -4.86 17.50 10.11
N PRO A 45 -4.36 16.25 10.08
CA PRO A 45 -3.08 15.92 9.46
C PRO A 45 -3.14 16.02 7.94
N VAL A 46 -2.27 16.86 7.36
CA VAL A 46 -2.12 17.04 5.90
C VAL A 46 -0.71 16.61 5.50
N GLY A 47 -0.56 15.33 5.15
CA GLY A 47 0.71 14.77 4.67
C GLY A 47 0.83 14.79 3.15
N TYR A 48 2.03 14.54 2.64
CA TYR A 48 2.34 14.58 1.22
C TYR A 48 3.53 13.68 0.85
N ASP A 49 3.54 13.18 -0.39
CA ASP A 49 4.66 12.39 -0.94
C ASP A 49 5.73 13.26 -1.64
N VAL A 50 6.70 12.61 -2.29
CA VAL A 50 7.83 13.29 -2.98
C VAL A 50 7.46 13.96 -4.31
N ARG A 51 6.21 13.88 -4.79
CA ARG A 51 5.85 14.32 -6.15
C ARG A 51 6.06 15.82 -6.35
N PHE A 52 6.15 16.21 -7.62
CA PHE A 52 6.35 17.61 -7.98
C PHE A 52 5.23 18.48 -7.38
N LEU A 53 5.65 19.50 -6.62
CA LEU A 53 4.80 20.40 -5.83
C LEU A 53 3.93 19.77 -4.72
N SER A 54 4.06 18.47 -4.38
CA SER A 54 3.24 17.81 -3.34
C SER A 54 3.18 18.59 -2.02
N GLY A 55 4.32 19.05 -1.49
CA GLY A 55 4.37 19.89 -0.28
C GLY A 55 3.72 21.27 -0.43
N ARG A 56 3.79 21.89 -1.62
CA ARG A 56 3.11 23.18 -1.89
C ARG A 56 1.60 23.02 -2.03
N PHE A 57 1.13 21.89 -2.58
CA PHE A 57 -0.29 21.54 -2.57
C PHE A 57 -0.78 21.27 -1.15
N ALA A 58 -0.01 20.58 -0.30
CA ALA A 58 -0.34 20.39 1.12
C ALA A 58 -0.42 21.73 1.88
N GLU A 59 0.53 22.65 1.67
CA GLU A 59 0.44 24.01 2.21
C GLU A 59 -0.81 24.77 1.74
N ALA A 60 -1.21 24.61 0.47
CA ALA A 60 -2.43 25.23 -0.07
C ALA A 60 -3.72 24.61 0.51
N VAL A 61 -3.74 23.30 0.78
CA VAL A 61 -4.84 22.62 1.49
C VAL A 61 -4.93 23.12 2.92
N ALA A 62 -3.81 23.12 3.65
CA ALA A 62 -3.76 23.59 5.03
C ALA A 62 -4.19 25.06 5.14
N ALA A 63 -3.70 25.93 4.26
CA ALA A 63 -4.12 27.33 4.19
C ALA A 63 -5.65 27.48 4.02
N VAL A 64 -6.29 26.62 3.23
CA VAL A 64 -7.76 26.65 3.07
C VAL A 64 -8.48 26.14 4.31
N LEU A 65 -8.02 25.06 4.95
CA LEU A 65 -8.60 24.55 6.20
C LEU A 65 -8.50 25.60 7.33
N GLU A 66 -7.32 26.18 7.56
CA GLU A 66 -7.08 27.24 8.56
C GLU A 66 -7.93 28.49 8.25
N GLY A 67 -8.02 28.89 6.98
CA GLY A 67 -8.89 29.99 6.51
C GLY A 67 -10.40 29.73 6.65
N ASN A 68 -10.76 28.52 7.04
CA ASN A 68 -12.13 28.07 7.29
C ASN A 68 -12.41 27.75 8.76
N GLY A 69 -11.43 27.97 9.67
CA GLY A 69 -11.53 27.66 11.09
C GLY A 69 -11.29 26.19 11.45
N VAL A 70 -10.64 25.42 10.57
CA VAL A 70 -10.26 24.02 10.81
C VAL A 70 -8.74 23.95 11.02
N PRO A 71 -8.26 23.70 12.25
CA PRO A 71 -6.83 23.61 12.53
C PRO A 71 -6.15 22.45 11.79
N THR A 72 -4.86 22.55 11.53
CA THR A 72 -4.11 21.55 10.75
C THR A 72 -2.72 21.20 11.32
N MET A 73 -2.18 20.06 10.87
CA MET A 73 -0.78 19.68 11.07
C MET A 73 -0.12 19.44 9.71
N LEU A 74 1.01 20.12 9.45
CA LEU A 74 1.88 19.86 8.30
C LEU A 74 3.18 19.20 8.77
N PRO A 75 3.68 18.14 8.09
CA PRO A 75 4.98 17.58 8.38
C PRO A 75 6.13 18.48 7.89
N ASP A 76 7.30 18.21 8.45
CA ASP A 76 8.58 18.84 8.13
C ASP A 76 9.15 18.40 6.77
N GLY A 77 8.90 17.16 6.36
CA GLY A 77 9.20 16.65 5.02
C GLY A 77 8.10 15.75 4.42
N PRO A 78 8.37 15.09 3.30
CA PRO A 78 7.49 14.06 2.75
C PRO A 78 7.27 12.92 3.74
N VAL A 79 6.05 12.35 3.76
CA VAL A 79 5.65 11.26 4.67
C VAL A 79 4.94 10.15 3.90
N THR A 80 4.89 8.94 4.48
CA THR A 80 4.12 7.84 3.90
C THR A 80 2.63 8.03 4.16
N THR A 81 1.77 7.45 3.32
CA THR A 81 0.33 7.39 3.57
C THR A 81 -0.01 6.72 4.93
N PRO A 82 0.63 5.58 5.31
CA PRO A 82 0.52 5.00 6.64
C PRO A 82 0.87 5.94 7.81
N MET A 83 1.86 6.84 7.67
CA MET A 83 2.20 7.83 8.69
C MET A 83 1.05 8.83 8.91
N VAL A 84 0.40 9.29 7.84
CA VAL A 84 -0.79 10.17 7.96
C VAL A 84 -1.94 9.43 8.63
N SER A 85 -2.21 8.19 8.21
CA SER A 85 -3.21 7.32 8.83
C SER A 85 -2.98 7.11 10.33
N CYS A 86 -1.74 6.92 10.75
CA CYS A 86 -1.36 6.82 12.17
C CYS A 86 -1.52 8.15 12.91
N GLN A 87 -1.15 9.28 12.29
CA GLN A 87 -1.29 10.60 12.87
C GLN A 87 -2.76 10.96 13.15
N VAL A 88 -3.69 10.64 12.22
CA VAL A 88 -5.14 10.89 12.39
C VAL A 88 -5.68 10.21 13.65
N VAL A 89 -5.35 8.94 13.85
CA VAL A 89 -5.80 8.14 15.00
C VAL A 89 -5.08 8.56 16.29
N ALA A 90 -3.84 9.06 16.20
CA ALA A 90 -3.09 9.55 17.34
C ALA A 90 -3.55 10.93 17.84
N SER A 91 -4.01 11.82 16.94
CA SER A 91 -4.52 13.15 17.31
C SER A 91 -6.03 13.21 17.59
N GLY A 92 -6.79 12.16 17.23
CA GLY A 92 -8.26 12.19 17.30
C GLY A 92 -8.90 13.08 16.22
N ALA A 93 -8.19 13.31 15.12
CA ALA A 93 -8.66 14.15 14.02
C ALA A 93 -9.89 13.54 13.33
N PRO A 94 -10.85 14.37 12.86
CA PRO A 94 -12.05 13.88 12.18
C PRO A 94 -11.73 13.21 10.83
N LEU A 95 -10.65 13.63 10.19
CA LEU A 95 -10.08 13.04 8.99
C LEU A 95 -8.60 13.47 8.84
N GLY A 96 -7.91 12.87 7.87
CA GLY A 96 -6.61 13.31 7.37
C GLY A 96 -6.58 13.37 5.84
N ILE A 97 -5.56 14.03 5.31
CA ILE A 97 -5.37 14.25 3.88
C ILE A 97 -3.96 13.80 3.48
N CYS A 98 -3.84 13.04 2.38
CA CYS A 98 -2.55 12.70 1.78
C CYS A 98 -2.50 13.25 0.35
N ILE A 99 -1.53 14.13 0.07
CA ILE A 99 -1.24 14.60 -1.29
C ILE A 99 -0.29 13.64 -1.96
N THR A 100 -0.84 12.80 -2.84
CA THR A 100 -0.12 11.73 -3.53
C THR A 100 -0.99 11.08 -4.61
N ALA A 101 -0.37 10.59 -5.69
CA ALA A 101 -0.97 9.64 -6.63
C ALA A 101 -0.43 8.20 -6.50
N SER A 102 0.21 7.85 -5.36
CA SER A 102 0.75 6.51 -5.05
C SER A 102 1.70 6.02 -6.14
N HIS A 103 1.27 5.03 -6.93
CA HIS A 103 2.01 4.34 -7.97
C HIS A 103 1.88 4.95 -9.38
N ASN A 104 1.07 6.00 -9.58
CA ASN A 104 0.93 6.65 -10.90
C ASN A 104 2.29 7.20 -11.40
N PRO A 105 2.47 7.37 -12.72
CA PRO A 105 3.62 8.08 -13.30
C PRO A 105 3.91 9.47 -12.67
N PRO A 106 5.12 10.03 -12.82
CA PRO A 106 5.56 11.24 -12.11
C PRO A 106 4.70 12.49 -12.37
N GLU A 107 4.13 12.61 -13.57
CA GLU A 107 3.30 13.73 -14.01
C GLU A 107 1.92 13.81 -13.34
N TYR A 108 1.52 12.77 -12.60
CA TYR A 108 0.28 12.76 -11.82
C TYR A 108 0.50 13.22 -10.38
N ASN A 109 -0.52 13.85 -9.80
CA ASN A 109 -0.67 13.96 -8.35
C ASN A 109 -2.13 13.70 -7.93
N GLY A 110 -2.40 13.65 -6.64
CA GLY A 110 -3.69 13.22 -6.12
C GLY A 110 -3.98 13.68 -4.69
N PHE A 111 -5.23 13.46 -4.27
CA PHE A 111 -5.78 13.89 -3.00
C PHE A 111 -6.52 12.68 -2.39
N LYS A 112 -5.87 11.97 -1.47
CA LYS A 112 -6.50 10.91 -0.65
C LYS A 112 -7.12 11.53 0.60
N LEU A 113 -8.27 11.02 1.01
CA LEU A 113 -8.89 11.29 2.31
C LEU A 113 -8.76 10.05 3.19
N LYS A 114 -8.40 10.24 4.47
CA LYS A 114 -8.41 9.23 5.53
C LYS A 114 -9.50 9.57 6.53
N ALA A 115 -10.37 8.64 6.87
CA ALA A 115 -11.39 8.86 7.91
C ALA A 115 -10.76 8.84 9.32
N ALA A 116 -11.50 9.26 10.35
CA ALA A 116 -11.05 9.27 11.76
C ALA A 116 -10.47 7.93 12.27
N PHE A 117 -10.86 6.79 11.67
CA PHE A 117 -10.29 5.47 11.99
C PHE A 117 -8.93 5.16 11.31
N GLY A 118 -8.37 6.12 10.57
CA GLY A 118 -7.07 6.08 9.91
C GLY A 118 -7.08 5.53 8.48
N GLY A 119 -7.99 4.63 8.12
CA GLY A 119 -8.07 4.08 6.77
C GLY A 119 -8.69 5.03 5.73
N SER A 120 -8.52 4.74 4.44
CA SER A 120 -9.11 5.53 3.34
C SER A 120 -10.62 5.75 3.49
N ALA A 121 -11.05 6.96 3.15
CA ALA A 121 -12.42 7.43 3.34
C ALA A 121 -13.47 6.55 2.62
N PRO A 122 -14.62 6.27 3.26
CA PRO A 122 -15.66 5.45 2.66
C PRO A 122 -16.43 6.21 1.56
N PRO A 123 -17.07 5.52 0.59
CA PRO A 123 -17.70 6.15 -0.58
C PRO A 123 -18.71 7.25 -0.24
N GLU A 124 -19.42 7.11 0.88
CA GLU A 124 -20.41 8.05 1.38
C GLU A 124 -19.75 9.36 1.84
N MET A 125 -18.52 9.30 2.37
CA MET A 125 -17.73 10.50 2.71
C MET A 125 -17.24 11.20 1.44
N THR A 126 -16.67 10.46 0.47
CA THR A 126 -16.19 11.08 -0.78
C THR A 126 -17.33 11.68 -1.59
N ALA A 127 -18.50 11.03 -1.66
CA ALA A 127 -19.67 11.55 -2.37
C ALA A 127 -20.22 12.85 -1.73
N ARG A 128 -20.10 13.01 -0.39
CA ARG A 128 -20.45 14.27 0.29
C ARG A 128 -19.46 15.40 -0.01
N VAL A 129 -18.15 15.09 -0.07
CA VAL A 129 -17.14 16.06 -0.54
C VAL A 129 -17.41 16.47 -1.99
N GLU A 130 -17.68 15.51 -2.89
CA GLU A 130 -18.07 15.79 -4.27
C GLU A 130 -19.32 16.68 -4.36
N ALA A 131 -20.35 16.40 -3.56
CA ALA A 131 -21.57 17.20 -3.52
C ALA A 131 -21.36 18.63 -3.00
N LEU A 132 -20.28 18.91 -2.26
CA LEU A 132 -19.91 20.23 -1.72
C LEU A 132 -18.97 21.04 -2.64
N LEU A 133 -18.38 20.41 -3.67
CA LEU A 133 -17.46 21.08 -4.61
C LEU A 133 -18.11 22.33 -5.23
N GLY A 134 -17.37 23.44 -5.23
CA GLY A 134 -17.79 24.71 -5.84
C GLY A 134 -18.95 25.45 -5.15
N ARG A 135 -19.62 24.87 -4.12
CA ARG A 135 -20.73 25.55 -3.41
C ARG A 135 -20.30 26.83 -2.68
N THR A 136 -19.04 26.90 -2.26
CA THR A 136 -18.44 28.09 -1.66
C THR A 136 -17.08 28.37 -2.29
N PRO A 137 -16.70 29.65 -2.48
CA PRO A 137 -15.37 29.99 -2.98
C PRO A 137 -14.30 29.67 -1.92
N PRO A 138 -13.11 29.14 -2.30
CA PRO A 138 -12.06 28.83 -1.36
C PRO A 138 -11.59 30.03 -0.52
N ARG A 139 -11.67 29.90 0.81
CA ARG A 139 -11.14 30.87 1.76
C ARG A 139 -9.79 30.40 2.27
N SER A 140 -8.72 31.14 1.95
CA SER A 140 -7.35 30.80 2.39
C SER A 140 -6.91 31.74 3.53
N GLY A 141 -6.46 31.15 4.63
CA GLY A 141 -5.72 31.81 5.70
C GLY A 141 -4.22 31.59 5.53
N ARG A 142 -3.50 31.45 6.65
CA ARG A 142 -2.09 31.08 6.70
C ARG A 142 -1.96 29.62 7.12
N PRO A 143 -1.16 28.77 6.44
CA PRO A 143 -0.87 27.42 6.91
C PRO A 143 -0.04 27.45 8.21
N PRO A 144 -0.02 26.39 9.03
CA PRO A 144 0.69 26.38 10.30
C PRO A 144 2.21 26.55 10.10
N ASP A 145 2.78 27.57 10.77
CA ASP A 145 4.21 27.86 10.72
C ASP A 145 5.04 26.73 11.35
N ARG A 146 4.54 26.16 12.46
CA ARG A 146 5.16 25.03 13.14
C ARG A 146 4.86 23.73 12.37
N ARG A 147 5.91 23.03 11.97
CA ARG A 147 5.81 21.65 11.46
C ARG A 147 5.71 20.63 12.59
N HIS A 148 5.09 19.49 12.29
CA HIS A 148 4.83 18.41 13.23
C HIS A 148 5.28 17.06 12.63
N PRO A 149 6.30 16.38 13.17
CA PRO A 149 6.77 15.11 12.63
C PRO A 149 5.72 14.01 12.89
N PHE A 150 5.36 13.23 11.86
CA PHE A 150 4.34 12.16 11.99
C PHE A 150 4.95 10.80 12.39
N LEU A 151 6.29 10.67 12.37
CA LEU A 151 6.98 9.42 12.75
C LEU A 151 6.71 8.96 14.20
N PRO A 152 6.59 9.84 15.22
CA PRO A 152 6.26 9.43 16.59
C PRO A 152 4.88 8.79 16.74
N ALA A 153 3.88 9.17 15.93
CA ALA A 153 2.57 8.51 15.91
C ALA A 153 2.62 7.12 15.25
N TYR A 154 3.59 6.91 14.37
CA TYR A 154 3.72 5.72 13.53
C TYR A 154 4.55 4.60 14.19
N LEU A 155 5.71 4.94 14.78
CA LEU A 155 6.65 3.97 15.35
C LEU A 155 6.01 3.01 16.39
N PRO A 156 5.18 3.45 17.36
CA PRO A 156 4.53 2.55 18.31
C PRO A 156 3.56 1.56 17.66
N ARG A 157 2.91 1.95 16.55
CA ARG A 157 1.99 1.09 15.79
C ARG A 157 2.73 -0.03 15.06
N LEU A 158 3.95 0.24 14.58
CA LEU A 158 4.83 -0.78 14.03
C LEU A 158 5.32 -1.74 15.12
N GLN A 159 5.78 -1.20 16.26
CA GLN A 159 6.29 -1.99 17.39
C GLN A 159 5.22 -2.90 18.03
N ALA A 160 3.95 -2.50 18.02
CA ALA A 160 2.83 -3.31 18.50
C ALA A 160 2.54 -4.56 17.63
N VAL A 161 3.11 -4.63 16.41
CA VAL A 161 2.80 -5.65 15.41
C VAL A 161 4.03 -6.43 14.92
N ALA A 162 5.21 -5.81 14.89
CA ALA A 162 6.47 -6.42 14.43
C ALA A 162 7.58 -6.34 15.49
N ASP A 163 8.25 -7.47 15.75
CA ASP A 163 9.43 -7.55 16.64
C ASP A 163 10.67 -7.00 15.92
N LEU A 164 10.78 -5.68 15.89
CA LEU A 164 11.94 -4.95 15.37
C LEU A 164 13.25 -5.44 16.01
N ASP A 165 13.21 -5.92 17.25
CA ASP A 165 14.39 -6.22 18.04
C ASP A 165 14.94 -7.61 17.74
N ALA A 166 14.08 -8.58 17.40
CA ALA A 166 14.47 -9.83 16.73
C ALA A 166 15.07 -9.56 15.34
N VAL A 167 14.50 -8.64 14.55
CA VAL A 167 15.07 -8.26 13.25
C VAL A 167 16.47 -7.66 13.41
N ARG A 168 16.62 -6.62 14.25
CA ARG A 168 17.90 -5.95 14.57
C ARG A 168 18.98 -6.94 15.02
N ARG A 169 18.63 -7.92 15.87
CA ARG A 169 19.54 -8.96 16.38
C ARG A 169 19.93 -10.02 15.35
N SER A 170 19.16 -10.21 14.28
CA SER A 170 19.41 -11.23 13.27
C SER A 170 20.51 -10.81 12.29
N PRO A 171 21.41 -11.71 11.84
CA PRO A 171 22.41 -11.43 10.80
C PRO A 171 21.77 -11.45 9.40
N LEU A 172 20.64 -10.76 9.24
CA LEU A 172 20.02 -10.56 7.94
C LEU A 172 20.86 -9.60 7.10
N ARG A 173 20.73 -9.77 5.80
CA ARG A 173 21.24 -8.88 4.76
C ARG A 173 20.03 -8.53 3.90
N VAL A 174 19.69 -7.26 3.84
CA VAL A 174 18.45 -6.76 3.22
C VAL A 174 18.81 -5.69 2.21
N VAL A 175 18.19 -5.76 1.03
CA VAL A 175 18.17 -4.60 0.12
C VAL A 175 16.77 -4.01 0.19
N VAL A 176 16.69 -2.72 0.48
CA VAL A 176 15.46 -1.93 0.37
C VAL A 176 15.54 -1.15 -0.94
N ASP A 177 14.44 -0.98 -1.66
CA ASP A 177 14.36 -0.12 -2.84
C ASP A 177 13.09 0.71 -2.75
N SER A 178 13.21 1.90 -2.17
CA SER A 178 12.07 2.79 -1.91
C SER A 178 11.56 3.51 -3.15
N MET A 179 12.13 3.21 -4.33
CA MET A 179 11.71 3.73 -5.64
C MET A 179 11.69 5.27 -5.74
N HIS A 180 12.48 5.96 -4.91
CA HIS A 180 12.47 7.41 -4.64
C HIS A 180 11.23 7.96 -3.91
N GLY A 181 10.26 7.11 -3.58
CA GLY A 181 9.04 7.47 -2.83
C GLY A 181 9.28 7.74 -1.34
N SER A 182 8.22 8.18 -0.64
CA SER A 182 8.32 8.63 0.76
C SER A 182 8.59 7.51 1.78
N GLY A 183 8.68 6.24 1.34
CA GLY A 183 9.30 5.16 2.14
C GLY A 183 10.77 5.44 2.47
N GLY A 184 11.46 6.27 1.66
CA GLY A 184 12.75 6.87 1.98
C GLY A 184 13.79 5.88 2.52
N ARG A 185 14.32 6.16 3.71
CA ARG A 185 15.20 5.24 4.48
C ARG A 185 14.52 4.66 5.72
N ILE A 186 13.19 4.73 5.82
CA ILE A 186 12.43 4.38 7.03
C ILE A 186 12.71 2.93 7.46
N LEU A 187 12.62 1.96 6.54
CA LEU A 187 12.85 0.55 6.87
C LEU A 187 14.31 0.27 7.28
N GLU A 188 15.28 0.92 6.65
CA GLU A 188 16.71 0.84 7.04
C GLU A 188 16.89 1.32 8.47
N ASN A 189 16.45 2.55 8.77
CA ASN A 189 16.65 3.19 10.08
C ASN A 189 15.92 2.44 11.20
N LEU A 190 14.75 1.85 10.92
CA LEU A 190 14.02 1.03 11.89
C LEU A 190 14.75 -0.24 12.33
N VAL A 191 15.60 -0.86 11.48
CA VAL A 191 16.22 -2.18 11.77
C VAL A 191 17.75 -2.17 11.83
N ARG A 192 18.40 -1.05 11.52
CA ARG A 192 19.84 -0.80 11.68
C ARG A 192 20.25 -0.84 13.17
N GLY A 193 21.56 -0.93 13.43
CA GLY A 193 22.14 -0.70 14.77
C GLY A 193 22.53 -1.92 15.61
N ARG A 194 22.39 -3.17 15.12
CA ARG A 194 22.93 -4.35 15.82
C ARG A 194 23.64 -5.36 14.90
N ARG A 195 22.90 -6.25 14.22
CA ARG A 195 23.45 -7.30 13.34
C ARG A 195 22.82 -7.38 11.95
N ALA A 196 21.67 -6.75 11.74
CA ALA A 196 21.09 -6.60 10.42
C ALA A 196 21.92 -5.61 9.58
N ASP A 197 22.34 -6.06 8.40
CA ASP A 197 22.97 -5.25 7.34
C ASP A 197 21.88 -4.89 6.33
N VAL A 198 21.61 -3.59 6.15
CA VAL A 198 20.55 -3.08 5.28
C VAL A 198 21.11 -1.97 4.40
N VAL A 199 20.79 -2.05 3.11
CA VAL A 199 21.18 -1.04 2.12
C VAL A 199 19.97 -0.60 1.33
N THR A 200 19.65 0.70 1.42
CA THR A 200 18.58 1.31 0.63
C THR A 200 19.09 1.78 -0.74
N LEU A 201 18.47 1.28 -1.80
CA LEU A 201 18.48 1.82 -3.15
C LEU A 201 17.36 2.86 -3.28
N ARG A 202 17.59 3.93 -4.07
CA ARG A 202 16.57 4.95 -4.37
C ARG A 202 15.84 5.44 -3.10
N GLY A 203 16.59 5.62 -2.00
CA GLY A 203 16.07 6.08 -0.71
C GLY A 203 16.05 7.60 -0.56
N ASP A 204 16.64 8.30 -1.52
CA ASP A 204 16.75 9.75 -1.57
C ASP A 204 15.71 10.26 -2.58
N ALA A 205 15.02 11.36 -2.24
CA ALA A 205 13.81 11.79 -2.94
C ALA A 205 14.10 12.30 -4.37
N ASP A 206 13.36 11.78 -5.34
CA ASP A 206 13.31 12.28 -6.72
C ASP A 206 11.84 12.39 -7.15
N PRO A 207 11.31 13.61 -7.38
CA PRO A 207 9.95 13.83 -7.88
C PRO A 207 9.68 13.18 -9.26
N LEU A 208 10.72 12.81 -10.01
CA LEU A 208 10.63 12.10 -11.29
C LEU A 208 10.71 10.57 -11.14
N PHE A 209 10.96 10.05 -9.94
CA PHE A 209 11.09 8.62 -9.63
C PHE A 209 12.05 7.82 -10.55
N GLY A 210 13.12 8.46 -11.03
CA GLY A 210 14.03 7.88 -12.02
C GLY A 210 13.43 7.75 -13.43
N GLY A 211 12.40 8.53 -13.75
CA GLY A 211 11.71 8.57 -15.04
C GLY A 211 10.70 7.43 -15.27
N LYS A 212 10.29 6.71 -14.22
CA LYS A 212 9.35 5.57 -14.32
C LYS A 212 8.31 5.64 -13.20
N ALA A 213 7.15 5.00 -13.39
CA ALA A 213 6.12 4.93 -12.36
C ALA A 213 6.64 4.19 -11.10
N PRO A 214 6.48 4.75 -9.88
CA PRO A 214 6.95 4.15 -8.64
C PRO A 214 6.00 3.03 -8.18
N GLU A 215 5.87 1.98 -8.99
CA GLU A 215 5.10 0.77 -8.68
C GLU A 215 6.03 -0.44 -8.61
N PRO A 216 6.02 -1.24 -7.53
CA PRO A 216 6.98 -2.34 -7.32
C PRO A 216 6.64 -3.61 -8.15
N ARG A 217 6.50 -3.45 -9.47
CA ARG A 217 6.31 -4.52 -10.46
C ARG A 217 7.63 -5.10 -10.96
N PRO A 218 7.69 -6.34 -11.49
CA PRO A 218 8.93 -7.00 -11.89
C PRO A 218 9.87 -6.20 -12.82
N GLU A 219 9.30 -5.40 -13.71
CA GLU A 219 9.98 -4.48 -14.63
C GLU A 219 10.75 -3.37 -13.90
N ASN A 220 10.18 -2.82 -12.83
CA ASN A 220 10.77 -1.72 -12.06
C ASN A 220 11.74 -2.19 -10.95
N LEU A 221 11.76 -3.49 -10.64
CA LEU A 221 12.59 -4.11 -9.61
C LEU A 221 13.93 -4.65 -10.13
N ALA A 222 14.32 -4.35 -11.38
CA ALA A 222 15.57 -4.84 -11.97
C ALA A 222 16.82 -4.44 -11.16
N SER A 223 16.84 -3.25 -10.55
CA SER A 223 17.96 -2.81 -9.70
C SER A 223 18.03 -3.62 -8.40
N LEU A 224 16.94 -3.65 -7.63
CA LEU A 224 16.77 -4.46 -6.42
C LEU A 224 17.26 -5.90 -6.62
N ARG A 225 16.73 -6.59 -7.65
CA ARG A 225 17.04 -8.00 -7.93
C ARG A 225 18.52 -8.24 -8.18
N ARG A 226 19.19 -7.38 -8.96
CA ARG A 226 20.64 -7.47 -9.21
C ARG A 226 21.42 -7.26 -7.92
N THR A 227 21.08 -6.22 -7.14
CA THR A 227 21.76 -5.90 -5.88
C THR A 227 21.60 -6.99 -4.83
N VAL A 228 20.42 -7.63 -4.73
CA VAL A 228 20.16 -8.77 -3.83
C VAL A 228 21.12 -9.93 -4.13
N VAL A 229 21.22 -10.33 -5.40
CA VAL A 229 22.12 -11.43 -5.81
C VAL A 229 23.59 -11.05 -5.60
N GLN A 230 23.99 -9.83 -6.00
CA GLN A 230 25.36 -9.33 -5.83
C GLN A 230 25.80 -9.27 -4.36
N ARG A 231 24.95 -8.76 -3.46
CA ARG A 231 25.22 -8.69 -2.01
C ARG A 231 24.96 -10.01 -1.27
N ARG A 232 24.48 -11.04 -1.97
CA ARG A 232 23.99 -12.30 -1.36
C ARG A 232 23.00 -12.01 -0.22
N ALA A 233 22.08 -11.07 -0.46
CA ALA A 233 21.06 -10.68 0.51
C ALA A 233 20.02 -11.81 0.67
N HIS A 234 19.34 -11.83 1.81
CA HIS A 234 18.34 -12.85 2.14
C HIS A 234 16.96 -12.51 1.55
N ILE A 235 16.73 -11.23 1.26
CA ILE A 235 15.50 -10.67 0.70
C ILE A 235 15.79 -9.30 0.10
N GLY A 236 15.08 -8.96 -0.97
CA GLY A 236 14.86 -7.59 -1.40
C GLY A 236 13.43 -7.13 -1.12
N ILE A 237 13.25 -5.90 -0.63
CA ILE A 237 11.95 -5.27 -0.36
C ILE A 237 11.87 -3.97 -1.18
N ALA A 238 10.70 -3.64 -1.72
CA ALA A 238 10.42 -2.36 -2.36
C ALA A 238 9.04 -1.82 -1.95
N THR A 239 8.88 -0.49 -1.95
CA THR A 239 7.62 0.20 -1.68
C THR A 239 7.21 1.08 -2.86
N ASP A 240 5.91 1.38 -2.98
CA ASP A 240 5.42 2.35 -3.97
C ASP A 240 5.60 3.82 -3.50
N GLY A 241 5.18 4.78 -4.33
CA GLY A 241 5.49 6.21 -4.16
C GLY A 241 5.11 6.83 -2.80
N ASP A 242 4.05 6.36 -2.16
CA ASP A 242 3.62 6.75 -0.80
C ASP A 242 3.64 5.60 0.23
N ALA A 243 4.26 4.48 -0.16
CA ALA A 243 4.49 3.27 0.64
C ALA A 243 3.26 2.59 1.25
N ASP A 244 2.09 2.67 0.60
CA ASP A 244 0.92 1.83 0.96
C ASP A 244 1.01 0.40 0.39
N ARG A 245 1.97 0.13 -0.51
CA ARG A 245 2.23 -1.20 -1.11
C ARG A 245 3.65 -1.71 -0.87
N ILE A 246 3.78 -3.03 -0.98
CA ILE A 246 5.06 -3.74 -0.99
C ILE A 246 5.22 -4.62 -2.24
N GLY A 247 6.44 -4.68 -2.77
CA GLY A 247 6.95 -5.80 -3.57
C GLY A 247 8.19 -6.42 -2.92
N ALA A 248 8.52 -7.66 -3.28
CA ALA A 248 9.68 -8.37 -2.71
C ALA A 248 10.34 -9.31 -3.70
N CYS A 249 11.60 -9.68 -3.44
CA CYS A 249 12.28 -10.77 -4.15
C CYS A 249 13.13 -11.64 -3.19
N ASP A 250 13.29 -12.91 -3.56
CA ASP A 250 14.06 -13.90 -2.78
C ASP A 250 15.58 -13.72 -2.92
N GLU A 251 16.35 -14.53 -2.20
CA GLU A 251 17.81 -14.50 -2.22
C GLU A 251 18.45 -14.80 -3.59
N ASN A 252 17.66 -15.25 -4.56
CA ASN A 252 18.04 -15.54 -5.94
C ASN A 252 17.60 -14.42 -6.92
N GLY A 253 16.96 -13.36 -6.43
CA GLY A 253 16.39 -12.29 -7.26
C GLY A 253 15.12 -12.69 -8.02
N ARG A 254 14.42 -13.76 -7.61
CA ARG A 254 13.07 -14.09 -8.08
C ARG A 254 12.09 -13.17 -7.37
N VAL A 255 11.33 -12.38 -8.14
CA VAL A 255 10.24 -11.54 -7.61
C VAL A 255 9.13 -12.43 -7.07
N LEU A 256 8.63 -12.12 -5.87
CA LEU A 256 7.43 -12.73 -5.30
C LEU A 256 6.20 -11.99 -5.82
N SER A 257 5.11 -12.70 -6.09
CA SER A 257 3.82 -12.03 -6.32
C SER A 257 3.28 -11.42 -5.01
N PRO A 258 2.42 -10.38 -5.08
CA PRO A 258 1.67 -9.87 -3.94
C PRO A 258 1.00 -10.98 -3.12
N PHE A 259 0.53 -12.02 -3.80
CA PHE A 259 -0.11 -13.20 -3.21
C PHE A 259 0.85 -14.06 -2.38
N GLN A 260 2.09 -14.24 -2.86
CA GLN A 260 3.13 -14.95 -2.11
C GLN A 260 3.55 -14.16 -0.88
N ILE A 261 3.64 -12.83 -0.98
CA ILE A 261 3.90 -11.94 0.17
C ILE A 261 2.77 -12.06 1.19
N PHE A 262 1.52 -11.84 0.78
CA PHE A 262 0.32 -11.97 1.62
C PHE A 262 0.26 -13.33 2.33
N SER A 263 0.46 -14.42 1.59
CA SER A 263 0.37 -15.78 2.13
C SER A 263 1.51 -16.11 3.11
N LEU A 264 2.73 -15.63 2.87
CA LEU A 264 3.84 -15.79 3.80
C LEU A 264 3.61 -15.01 5.10
N VAL A 265 3.02 -13.82 5.01
CA VAL A 265 2.66 -13.00 6.19
C VAL A 265 1.50 -13.64 6.96
N ALA A 266 0.46 -14.12 6.27
CA ALA A 266 -0.64 -14.88 6.89
C ALA A 266 -0.11 -16.10 7.65
N LEU A 267 0.76 -16.91 7.03
CA LEU A 267 1.39 -18.05 7.69
C LEU A 267 2.31 -17.62 8.85
N HIS A 268 2.98 -16.47 8.78
CA HIS A 268 3.77 -15.94 9.91
C HIS A 268 2.88 -15.62 11.12
N LEU A 269 1.77 -14.90 10.88
CA LEU A 269 0.83 -14.51 11.93
C LEU A 269 0.16 -15.74 12.58
N ILE A 270 -0.20 -16.75 11.79
CA ILE A 270 -0.82 -17.99 12.28
C ILE A 270 0.20 -18.92 12.94
N GLU A 271 1.27 -19.31 12.23
CA GLU A 271 2.20 -20.33 12.70
C GLU A 271 3.14 -19.86 13.80
N GLN A 272 3.63 -18.61 13.72
CA GLN A 272 4.63 -18.08 14.65
C GLN A 272 3.99 -17.21 15.72
N LYS A 273 3.23 -16.17 15.35
CA LYS A 273 2.57 -15.28 16.32
C LYS A 273 1.34 -15.89 17.02
N LYS A 274 0.82 -17.03 16.53
CA LYS A 274 -0.38 -17.72 17.05
C LYS A 274 -1.64 -16.85 17.04
N TRP A 275 -1.74 -15.91 16.11
CA TRP A 275 -2.91 -15.04 15.98
C TRP A 275 -4.02 -15.70 15.17
N THR A 276 -5.25 -15.49 15.62
CA THR A 276 -6.50 -15.90 14.96
C THR A 276 -7.24 -14.69 14.38
N GLY A 277 -8.25 -14.95 13.56
CA GLY A 277 -9.08 -13.96 12.87
C GLY A 277 -9.35 -14.39 11.43
N GLY A 278 -10.30 -13.76 10.75
CA GLY A 278 -10.64 -14.05 9.37
C GLY A 278 -9.56 -13.63 8.35
N ILE A 279 -9.52 -14.29 7.20
CA ILE A 279 -8.64 -13.93 6.07
C ILE A 279 -9.50 -13.30 4.98
N ALA A 280 -9.18 -12.06 4.60
CA ALA A 280 -9.89 -11.31 3.57
C ALA A 280 -9.04 -11.10 2.30
N ARG A 281 -9.67 -11.14 1.12
CA ARG A 281 -9.02 -10.81 -0.17
C ARG A 281 -9.93 -9.96 -1.06
N THR A 282 -9.34 -9.24 -2.02
CA THR A 282 -10.08 -8.70 -3.18
C THR A 282 -10.41 -9.78 -4.22
N PHE A 283 -11.46 -9.56 -5.00
CA PHE A 283 -12.00 -10.51 -5.97
C PHE A 283 -11.02 -10.99 -7.05
N ALA A 284 -9.98 -10.19 -7.31
CA ALA A 284 -8.91 -10.44 -8.29
C ALA A 284 -7.65 -11.10 -7.67
N ASN A 285 -7.75 -11.66 -6.46
CA ASN A 285 -6.66 -12.17 -5.63
C ASN A 285 -6.69 -13.72 -5.52
N THR A 286 -5.64 -14.33 -4.97
CA THR A 286 -5.32 -15.75 -5.09
C THR A 286 -6.30 -16.74 -4.44
N LEU A 287 -6.47 -17.92 -5.07
CA LEU A 287 -7.08 -19.11 -4.46
C LEU A 287 -6.32 -19.62 -3.21
N VAL A 288 -5.03 -19.29 -3.06
CA VAL A 288 -4.21 -19.72 -1.91
C VAL A 288 -4.73 -19.14 -0.58
N ALA A 289 -5.31 -17.94 -0.59
CA ALA A 289 -5.83 -17.29 0.62
C ALA A 289 -6.95 -18.11 1.29
N GLU A 290 -7.91 -18.60 0.50
CA GLU A 290 -8.99 -19.46 0.97
C GLU A 290 -8.45 -20.81 1.48
N ARG A 291 -7.45 -21.37 0.80
CA ARG A 291 -6.83 -22.64 1.23
C ARG A 291 -6.11 -22.51 2.56
N ILE A 292 -5.44 -21.37 2.83
CA ILE A 292 -4.85 -21.09 4.14
C ILE A 292 -5.95 -20.98 5.19
N ALA A 293 -7.03 -20.22 4.94
CA ALA A 293 -8.14 -20.10 5.89
C ALA A 293 -8.74 -21.47 6.24
N ARG A 294 -9.08 -22.27 5.21
CA ARG A 294 -9.63 -23.62 5.35
C ARG A 294 -8.69 -24.58 6.09
N ARG A 295 -7.38 -24.52 5.82
CA ARG A 295 -6.34 -25.35 6.46
C ARG A 295 -6.20 -25.14 7.97
N PHE A 296 -6.52 -23.93 8.44
CA PHE A 296 -6.41 -23.52 9.85
C PHE A 296 -7.77 -23.29 10.53
N GLY A 297 -8.89 -23.57 9.86
CA GLY A 297 -10.24 -23.41 10.42
C GLY A 297 -10.66 -21.94 10.62
N LEU A 298 -10.06 -21.01 9.88
CA LEU A 298 -10.33 -19.58 9.99
C LEU A 298 -11.46 -19.14 9.03
N PRO A 299 -12.25 -18.11 9.38
CA PRO A 299 -13.19 -17.49 8.46
C PRO A 299 -12.50 -16.96 7.20
N PHE A 300 -13.19 -16.98 6.07
CA PHE A 300 -12.69 -16.49 4.78
C PHE A 300 -13.68 -15.53 4.13
N PHE A 301 -13.17 -14.44 3.55
CA PHE A 301 -13.96 -13.40 2.91
C PHE A 301 -13.37 -13.01 1.55
N ASP A 302 -14.20 -13.08 0.51
CA ASP A 302 -13.89 -12.60 -0.83
C ASP A 302 -14.71 -11.34 -1.10
N LEU A 303 -14.04 -10.23 -1.40
CA LEU A 303 -14.63 -8.88 -1.41
C LEU A 303 -14.43 -8.17 -2.75
N PRO A 304 -15.27 -7.19 -3.13
CA PRO A 304 -15.02 -6.36 -4.31
C PRO A 304 -13.64 -5.68 -4.29
N VAL A 305 -13.10 -5.37 -5.46
CA VAL A 305 -11.75 -4.81 -5.62
C VAL A 305 -11.69 -3.36 -5.10
N GLY A 306 -10.95 -3.19 -4.01
CA GLY A 306 -10.63 -1.90 -3.40
C GLY A 306 -10.54 -2.01 -1.89
N PHE A 307 -9.40 -1.65 -1.29
CA PHE A 307 -9.12 -1.88 0.13
C PHE A 307 -10.17 -1.30 1.10
N LYS A 308 -10.94 -0.27 0.70
CA LYS A 308 -12.09 0.23 1.46
C LYS A 308 -13.08 -0.86 1.92
N HIS A 309 -13.24 -1.94 1.14
CA HIS A 309 -14.09 -3.08 1.52
C HIS A 309 -13.45 -3.94 2.62
N ILE A 310 -12.13 -4.16 2.53
CA ILE A 310 -11.33 -4.84 3.56
C ILE A 310 -11.29 -4.00 4.84
N ALA A 311 -11.03 -2.70 4.73
CA ALA A 311 -10.98 -1.76 5.85
C ALA A 311 -12.30 -1.71 6.61
N ARG A 312 -13.44 -1.68 5.90
CA ARG A 312 -14.77 -1.80 6.51
C ARG A 312 -14.94 -3.12 7.25
N LEU A 313 -14.57 -4.25 6.63
CA LEU A 313 -14.66 -5.56 7.29
C LEU A 313 -13.75 -5.66 8.53
N MET A 314 -12.57 -5.03 8.52
CA MET A 314 -11.65 -4.93 9.66
C MET A 314 -12.17 -4.03 10.80
N LEU A 315 -13.19 -3.20 10.57
CA LEU A 315 -13.91 -2.44 11.60
C LEU A 315 -15.12 -3.21 12.15
N GLU A 316 -15.78 -4.01 11.29
CA GLU A 316 -17.00 -4.75 11.62
C GLU A 316 -16.73 -6.14 12.22
N GLN A 317 -15.58 -6.76 11.95
CA GLN A 317 -15.26 -8.15 12.30
C GLN A 317 -13.78 -8.37 12.66
N ASP A 318 -13.50 -9.48 13.35
CA ASP A 318 -12.13 -9.86 13.72
C ASP A 318 -11.35 -10.45 12.53
N ILE A 319 -10.72 -9.58 11.74
CA ILE A 319 -9.93 -9.94 10.56
C ILE A 319 -8.44 -9.96 10.89
N LEU A 320 -7.79 -11.10 10.62
CA LEU A 320 -6.36 -11.33 10.84
C LEU A 320 -5.49 -10.57 9.83
N ILE A 321 -5.86 -10.65 8.55
CA ILE A 321 -5.11 -10.09 7.42
C ILE A 321 -6.05 -9.86 6.23
N GLY A 322 -5.86 -8.75 5.51
CA GLY A 322 -6.61 -8.40 4.30
C GLY A 322 -5.69 -7.88 3.20
N GLY A 323 -5.88 -8.33 1.96
CA GLY A 323 -4.97 -8.01 0.85
C GLY A 323 -5.63 -7.71 -0.50
N GLU A 324 -5.08 -6.72 -1.19
CA GLU A 324 -5.35 -6.42 -2.61
C GLU A 324 -4.36 -7.16 -3.53
N GLU A 325 -4.72 -7.32 -4.79
CA GLU A 325 -3.81 -7.80 -5.85
C GLU A 325 -2.71 -6.79 -6.23
N SER A 326 -2.81 -5.56 -5.71
CA SER A 326 -1.93 -4.42 -5.95
C SER A 326 -0.63 -4.42 -5.14
N GLY A 327 -0.47 -5.35 -4.18
CA GLY A 327 0.60 -5.30 -3.17
C GLY A 327 0.23 -4.54 -1.90
N GLY A 328 -0.99 -3.99 -1.81
CA GLY A 328 -1.53 -3.37 -0.60
C GLY A 328 -2.08 -4.43 0.37
N ILE A 329 -1.52 -4.50 1.58
CA ILE A 329 -1.91 -5.50 2.60
C ILE A 329 -2.00 -4.81 3.97
N GLY A 330 -3.07 -5.09 4.71
CA GLY A 330 -3.29 -4.67 6.10
C GLY A 330 -3.45 -5.87 7.05
N VAL A 331 -3.19 -5.66 8.35
CA VAL A 331 -3.10 -6.72 9.37
C VAL A 331 -3.78 -6.34 10.68
N LYS A 332 -4.24 -7.35 11.44
CA LYS A 332 -4.80 -7.20 12.79
C LYS A 332 -3.82 -6.49 13.73
N ARG A 333 -4.37 -5.76 14.72
CA ARG A 333 -3.66 -4.93 15.72
C ARG A 333 -2.91 -3.71 15.16
N TYR A 334 -2.85 -3.54 13.85
CA TYR A 334 -2.52 -2.27 13.19
C TYR A 334 -3.81 -1.43 13.00
N LEU A 335 -3.82 -0.52 12.03
CA LEU A 335 -5.01 0.16 11.52
C LEU A 335 -5.66 -0.66 10.38
N PRO A 336 -6.94 -0.41 10.05
CA PRO A 336 -7.58 -0.92 8.84
C PRO A 336 -7.09 -0.13 7.59
N GLU A 337 -5.79 -0.20 7.33
CA GLU A 337 -5.10 0.44 6.20
C GLU A 337 -3.95 -0.47 5.72
N ARG A 338 -3.47 -0.26 4.49
CA ARG A 338 -2.33 -0.97 3.91
C ARG A 338 -1.02 -0.29 4.29
N ASP A 339 0.03 -1.05 4.54
CA ASP A 339 1.34 -0.50 4.91
C ASP A 339 2.49 -1.35 4.35
N GLY A 340 3.22 -0.82 3.37
CA GLY A 340 4.35 -1.51 2.74
C GLY A 340 5.55 -1.69 3.66
N ILE A 341 5.79 -0.77 4.60
CA ILE A 341 6.90 -0.81 5.55
C ILE A 341 6.61 -1.86 6.62
N LEU A 342 5.41 -1.87 7.21
CA LEU A 342 4.98 -2.86 8.20
C LEU A 342 5.04 -4.29 7.64
N ILE A 343 4.54 -4.50 6.42
CA ILE A 343 4.57 -5.81 5.78
C ILE A 343 6.02 -6.21 5.46
N GLY A 344 6.88 -5.25 5.08
CA GLY A 344 8.32 -5.46 4.96
C GLY A 344 8.96 -5.93 6.27
N LEU A 345 8.64 -5.27 7.39
CA LEU A 345 9.11 -5.66 8.73
C LEU A 345 8.63 -7.05 9.16
N LEU A 346 7.39 -7.43 8.84
CA LEU A 346 6.87 -8.77 9.09
C LEU A 346 7.56 -9.85 8.23
N LEU A 347 7.94 -9.55 6.98
CA LEU A 347 8.79 -10.44 6.18
C LEU A 347 10.21 -10.57 6.78
N LEU A 348 10.78 -9.48 7.31
CA LEU A 348 12.08 -9.53 7.99
C LEU A 348 12.00 -10.34 9.31
N GLU A 349 10.93 -10.19 10.08
CA GLU A 349 10.70 -10.97 11.30
C GLU A 349 10.53 -12.47 11.00
N LEU A 350 9.80 -12.82 9.93
CA LEU A 350 9.66 -14.18 9.43
C LEU A 350 11.02 -14.81 9.05
N LEU A 351 11.94 -14.04 8.48
CA LEU A 351 13.30 -14.51 8.19
C LEU A 351 14.22 -14.49 9.43
N ALA A 352 13.99 -13.59 10.38
CA ALA A 352 14.76 -13.51 11.62
C ALA A 352 14.48 -14.68 12.58
N THR A 353 13.21 -15.09 12.66
CA THR A 353 12.69 -16.09 13.62
C THR A 353 12.70 -17.54 13.09
N GLY A 354 13.18 -17.80 11.87
CA GLY A 354 13.23 -19.15 11.32
C GLY A 354 14.14 -19.31 10.10
N ASP A 355 13.66 -19.96 9.04
CA ASP A 355 14.43 -20.15 7.81
C ASP A 355 14.68 -18.80 7.11
N ARG A 356 15.97 -18.47 6.91
CA ARG A 356 16.44 -17.26 6.23
C ARG A 356 16.43 -17.37 4.71
N ARG A 357 16.12 -18.54 4.14
CA ARG A 357 15.95 -18.72 2.68
C ARG A 357 14.50 -18.49 2.29
N LEU A 358 14.19 -17.31 1.76
CA LEU A 358 12.85 -16.96 1.32
C LEU A 358 12.37 -17.90 0.21
N SER A 359 13.27 -18.34 -0.68
CA SER A 359 12.99 -19.33 -1.73
C SER A 359 12.42 -20.65 -1.17
N ARG A 360 12.94 -21.14 -0.04
CA ARG A 360 12.46 -22.37 0.62
C ARG A 360 11.10 -22.18 1.29
N ARG A 361 10.85 -20.99 1.87
CA ARG A 361 9.53 -20.64 2.42
C ARG A 361 8.48 -20.57 1.31
N VAL A 362 8.79 -19.94 0.18
CA VAL A 362 7.95 -19.94 -1.03
C VAL A 362 7.73 -21.35 -1.56
N ALA A 363 8.75 -22.21 -1.61
CA ALA A 363 8.61 -23.59 -2.04
C ALA A 363 7.73 -24.44 -1.09
N ARG A 364 7.77 -24.19 0.23
CA ARG A 364 6.83 -24.82 1.19
C ARG A 364 5.39 -24.35 0.93
N LEU A 365 5.17 -23.04 0.78
CA LEU A 365 3.87 -22.46 0.46
C LEU A 365 3.29 -23.06 -0.85
N GLU A 366 4.08 -23.05 -1.93
CA GLU A 366 3.71 -23.62 -3.23
C GLU A 366 3.42 -25.14 -3.16
N LYS A 367 4.07 -25.87 -2.25
CA LYS A 367 3.83 -27.31 -2.02
C LYS A 367 2.57 -27.59 -1.20
N GLU A 368 2.33 -26.84 -0.12
CA GLU A 368 1.24 -27.11 0.84
C GLU A 368 -0.11 -26.55 0.37
N PHE A 369 -0.12 -25.38 -0.30
CA PHE A 369 -1.35 -24.70 -0.72
C PHE A 369 -1.51 -24.63 -2.25
N GLY A 370 -0.48 -25.05 -2.99
CA GLY A 370 -0.46 -25.12 -4.44
C GLY A 370 0.23 -23.92 -5.10
N ARG A 371 1.03 -24.21 -6.12
CA ARG A 371 1.63 -23.21 -6.99
C ARG A 371 0.62 -22.65 -7.99
N TYR A 372 0.65 -21.34 -8.17
CA TYR A 372 -0.05 -20.58 -9.19
C TYR A 372 0.87 -19.51 -9.80
N ALA A 373 0.58 -19.13 -11.04
CA ALA A 373 1.08 -17.96 -11.73
C ALA A 373 -0.08 -16.98 -11.95
N TYR A 374 0.23 -15.70 -12.12
CA TYR A 374 -0.75 -14.63 -12.20
C TYR A 374 -0.38 -13.60 -13.26
N ARG A 375 -1.38 -13.02 -13.94
CA ARG A 375 -1.23 -11.91 -14.88
C ARG A 375 -2.43 -10.99 -14.81
N ARG A 376 -2.18 -9.68 -14.84
CA ARG A 376 -3.17 -8.65 -15.17
C ARG A 376 -2.87 -8.12 -16.58
N VAL A 377 -3.92 -7.81 -17.34
CA VAL A 377 -3.86 -7.06 -18.59
C VAL A 377 -4.86 -5.91 -18.47
N ASP A 378 -4.38 -4.68 -18.60
CA ASP A 378 -5.21 -3.48 -18.66
C ASP A 378 -5.40 -3.11 -20.14
N LEU A 379 -6.65 -3.00 -20.59
CA LEU A 379 -7.02 -2.73 -21.99
C LEU A 379 -7.67 -1.33 -22.09
N PRO A 380 -7.00 -0.31 -22.66
CA PRO A 380 -7.60 1.01 -22.83
C PRO A 380 -8.78 0.96 -23.80
N MET A 381 -9.99 1.27 -23.32
CA MET A 381 -11.22 1.34 -24.12
C MET A 381 -12.32 2.15 -23.41
N PRO A 382 -13.29 2.76 -24.11
CA PRO A 382 -14.36 3.53 -23.48
C PRO A 382 -15.11 2.75 -22.39
N VAL A 383 -15.48 3.44 -21.31
CA VAL A 383 -16.08 2.81 -20.10
C VAL A 383 -17.34 2.00 -20.44
N GLU A 384 -18.21 2.51 -21.31
CA GLU A 384 -19.42 1.78 -21.72
C GLU A 384 -19.09 0.54 -22.56
N SER A 385 -18.14 0.63 -23.50
CA SER A 385 -17.66 -0.54 -24.26
C SER A 385 -16.96 -1.59 -23.38
N ALA A 386 -16.29 -1.17 -22.30
CA ALA A 386 -15.75 -2.07 -21.28
C ALA A 386 -16.88 -2.77 -20.48
N ARG A 387 -17.97 -2.06 -20.17
CA ARG A 387 -19.16 -2.65 -19.53
C ARG A 387 -19.87 -3.62 -20.47
N GLU A 388 -20.14 -3.23 -21.71
CA GLU A 388 -20.70 -4.10 -22.76
C GLU A 388 -19.89 -5.38 -22.95
N ALA A 389 -18.55 -5.29 -22.89
CA ALA A 389 -17.67 -6.46 -22.93
C ALA A 389 -17.92 -7.42 -21.74
N VAL A 390 -18.04 -6.90 -20.52
CA VAL A 390 -18.32 -7.71 -19.32
C VAL A 390 -19.75 -8.26 -19.33
N THR A 391 -20.74 -7.45 -19.73
CA THR A 391 -22.16 -7.86 -19.84
C THR A 391 -22.33 -9.03 -20.82
N ARG A 392 -21.68 -8.99 -21.99
CA ARG A 392 -21.73 -10.11 -22.95
C ARG A 392 -21.20 -11.44 -22.36
N ILE A 393 -20.21 -11.42 -21.46
CA ILE A 393 -19.75 -12.64 -20.76
C ILE A 393 -20.69 -13.02 -19.61
N ARG A 394 -21.38 -12.06 -18.98
CA ARG A 394 -22.39 -12.31 -17.94
C ARG A 394 -23.64 -12.99 -18.50
N GLU A 395 -24.08 -12.58 -19.70
CA GLU A 395 -25.30 -13.06 -20.36
C GLU A 395 -25.06 -14.36 -21.15
N ASP A 396 -23.90 -14.49 -21.79
CA ASP A 396 -23.50 -15.66 -22.59
C ASP A 396 -22.14 -16.21 -22.07
N PRO A 397 -22.10 -16.78 -20.85
CA PRO A 397 -20.87 -17.32 -20.28
C PRO A 397 -20.44 -18.60 -21.01
N PRO A 398 -19.18 -18.71 -21.46
CA PRO A 398 -18.74 -19.86 -22.22
C PRO A 398 -18.60 -21.10 -21.31
N ALA A 399 -19.20 -22.24 -21.70
CA ALA A 399 -19.07 -23.49 -20.96
C ALA A 399 -17.62 -24.02 -20.89
N ARG A 400 -16.74 -23.58 -21.79
CA ARG A 400 -15.32 -23.91 -21.85
C ARG A 400 -14.49 -22.71 -22.29
N LEU A 401 -13.27 -22.59 -21.77
CA LEU A 401 -12.28 -21.60 -22.21
C LEU A 401 -10.89 -22.26 -22.31
N ASP A 402 -10.16 -21.99 -23.39
CA ASP A 402 -9.00 -22.80 -23.78
C ASP A 402 -9.39 -24.30 -23.78
N THR A 403 -8.65 -25.18 -23.10
CA THR A 403 -9.02 -26.60 -22.97
C THR A 403 -9.94 -26.88 -21.77
N LEU A 404 -10.14 -25.91 -20.86
CA LEU A 404 -10.78 -26.12 -19.57
C LEU A 404 -12.31 -25.97 -19.63
N THR A 405 -13.01 -26.64 -18.73
CA THR A 405 -14.45 -26.45 -18.48
C THR A 405 -14.65 -25.39 -17.41
N VAL A 406 -15.63 -24.50 -17.58
CA VAL A 406 -16.03 -23.56 -16.53
C VAL A 406 -16.87 -24.31 -15.50
N GLU A 407 -16.33 -24.47 -14.30
CA GLU A 407 -16.97 -25.20 -13.20
C GLU A 407 -17.92 -24.31 -12.39
N ALA A 408 -17.58 -23.02 -12.27
CA ALA A 408 -18.42 -22.03 -11.62
C ALA A 408 -18.21 -20.64 -12.24
N ILE A 409 -19.23 -19.78 -12.10
CA ILE A 409 -19.22 -18.39 -12.54
C ILE A 409 -19.56 -17.53 -11.33
N ASP A 410 -18.71 -16.57 -11.02
CA ASP A 410 -18.88 -15.63 -9.92
C ASP A 410 -18.91 -14.21 -10.48
N THR A 411 -19.80 -13.37 -9.96
CA THR A 411 -20.16 -12.10 -10.60
C THR A 411 -20.19 -10.91 -9.63
N LEU A 412 -19.61 -11.09 -8.43
CA LEU A 412 -19.52 -10.09 -7.36
C LEU A 412 -18.93 -8.75 -7.82
N ASP A 413 -17.85 -8.78 -8.59
CA ASP A 413 -17.19 -7.56 -9.11
C ASP A 413 -16.57 -7.79 -10.50
N GLY A 414 -17.43 -7.85 -11.52
CA GLY A 414 -17.10 -8.21 -12.90
C GLY A 414 -17.76 -9.52 -13.32
N VAL A 415 -17.04 -10.37 -14.06
CA VAL A 415 -17.37 -11.78 -14.24
C VAL A 415 -16.10 -12.62 -14.13
N ARG A 416 -16.04 -13.50 -13.12
CA ARG A 416 -14.96 -14.45 -12.85
C ARG A 416 -15.42 -15.85 -13.26
N LEU A 417 -14.76 -16.45 -14.23
CA LEU A 417 -14.91 -17.85 -14.61
C LEU A 417 -13.90 -18.69 -13.82
N LEU A 418 -14.37 -19.72 -13.13
CA LEU A 418 -13.54 -20.61 -12.33
C LEU A 418 -13.37 -21.97 -13.03
N PHE A 419 -12.14 -22.47 -13.06
CA PHE A 419 -11.75 -23.76 -13.62
C PHE A 419 -11.31 -24.71 -12.50
N GLY A 420 -12.08 -24.69 -11.40
CA GLY A 420 -11.80 -25.42 -10.18
C GLY A 420 -10.36 -25.24 -9.70
N ASP A 421 -9.66 -26.38 -9.58
CA ASP A 421 -8.31 -26.44 -9.05
C ASP A 421 -7.23 -25.90 -10.03
N HIS A 422 -7.57 -25.68 -11.30
CA HIS A 422 -6.66 -25.18 -12.33
C HIS A 422 -6.41 -23.67 -12.26
N GLY A 423 -7.39 -22.89 -11.78
CA GLY A 423 -7.32 -21.42 -11.74
C GLY A 423 -8.63 -20.71 -12.07
N TRP A 424 -8.55 -19.44 -12.43
CA TRP A 424 -9.68 -18.58 -12.79
C TRP A 424 -9.27 -17.44 -13.74
N ILE A 425 -10.26 -16.83 -14.42
CA ILE A 425 -10.10 -15.59 -15.19
C ILE A 425 -11.25 -14.63 -14.88
N LEU A 426 -10.95 -13.34 -14.68
CA LEU A 426 -11.88 -12.27 -14.33
C LEU A 426 -11.83 -11.16 -15.37
N PHE A 427 -13.00 -10.79 -15.90
CA PHE A 427 -13.22 -9.65 -16.77
C PHE A 427 -13.92 -8.54 -15.96
N ARG A 428 -13.31 -7.36 -15.88
CA ARG A 428 -13.78 -6.26 -15.03
C ARG A 428 -13.55 -4.88 -15.64
N ALA A 429 -14.61 -4.17 -15.98
CA ALA A 429 -14.53 -2.76 -16.38
C ALA A 429 -14.12 -1.89 -15.19
N SER A 430 -13.24 -0.89 -15.38
CA SER A 430 -13.01 0.13 -14.36
C SER A 430 -14.22 1.07 -14.25
N GLY A 431 -14.58 1.45 -13.03
CA GLY A 431 -15.70 2.36 -12.76
C GLY A 431 -15.41 3.84 -13.03
N THR A 432 -14.12 4.18 -13.18
CA THR A 432 -13.63 5.58 -13.30
C THR A 432 -12.60 5.78 -14.40
N GLU A 433 -11.91 4.74 -14.85
CA GLU A 433 -10.91 4.82 -15.93
C GLU A 433 -11.47 4.18 -17.22
N PRO A 434 -11.10 4.66 -18.42
CA PRO A 434 -11.46 4.01 -19.69
C PRO A 434 -10.58 2.76 -19.91
N ILE A 435 -10.78 1.74 -19.06
CA ILE A 435 -9.99 0.50 -19.05
C ILE A 435 -10.89 -0.71 -18.76
N LEU A 436 -10.78 -1.76 -19.58
CA LEU A 436 -11.20 -3.12 -19.22
C LEU A 436 -10.00 -3.88 -18.64
N ARG A 437 -10.14 -4.40 -17.42
CA ARG A 437 -9.11 -5.23 -16.78
C ARG A 437 -9.44 -6.71 -16.96
N VAL A 438 -8.46 -7.47 -17.43
CA VAL A 438 -8.47 -8.93 -17.46
C VAL A 438 -7.44 -9.44 -16.47
N TYR A 439 -7.89 -10.14 -15.44
CA TYR A 439 -7.02 -10.75 -14.43
C TYR A 439 -7.11 -12.27 -14.58
N CYS A 440 -6.00 -13.00 -14.48
CA CYS A 440 -6.01 -14.46 -14.53
C CYS A 440 -4.97 -15.07 -13.59
N GLU A 441 -5.38 -16.08 -12.83
CA GLU A 441 -4.53 -16.95 -12.03
C GLU A 441 -4.66 -18.39 -12.55
N ALA A 442 -3.54 -19.08 -12.78
CA ALA A 442 -3.57 -20.50 -13.17
C ALA A 442 -2.32 -21.25 -12.74
N ARG A 443 -2.37 -22.59 -12.73
CA ARG A 443 -1.27 -23.45 -12.24
C ARG A 443 0.11 -23.21 -12.87
N THR A 444 0.19 -22.69 -14.10
CA THR A 444 1.44 -22.36 -14.80
C THR A 444 1.32 -21.05 -15.59
N PRO A 445 2.44 -20.32 -15.84
CA PRO A 445 2.40 -19.11 -16.67
C PRO A 445 1.85 -19.37 -18.08
N ALA A 446 2.25 -20.49 -18.70
CA ALA A 446 1.76 -20.88 -20.01
C ALA A 446 0.23 -21.09 -20.05
N LEU A 447 -0.38 -21.60 -18.98
CA LEU A 447 -1.83 -21.73 -18.88
C LEU A 447 -2.51 -20.37 -18.68
N VAL A 448 -1.92 -19.47 -17.89
CA VAL A 448 -2.38 -18.07 -17.78
C VAL A 448 -2.38 -17.39 -19.15
N ASP A 449 -1.30 -17.53 -19.93
CA ASP A 449 -1.19 -16.90 -21.24
C ASP A 449 -2.21 -17.45 -22.26
N ARG A 450 -2.53 -18.76 -22.22
CA ARG A 450 -3.61 -19.34 -23.05
C ARG A 450 -4.99 -18.86 -22.61
N LEU A 451 -5.28 -18.86 -21.30
CA LEU A 451 -6.59 -18.43 -20.77
C LEU A 451 -6.84 -16.94 -21.03
N VAL A 452 -5.83 -16.09 -20.84
CA VAL A 452 -5.90 -14.66 -21.19
C VAL A 452 -6.18 -14.49 -22.69
N ARG A 453 -5.44 -15.18 -23.56
CA ARG A 453 -5.67 -15.11 -25.01
C ARG A 453 -7.09 -15.53 -25.40
N ALA A 454 -7.53 -16.71 -24.95
CA ALA A 454 -8.88 -17.21 -25.22
C ALA A 454 -9.97 -16.29 -24.66
N GLY A 455 -9.72 -15.62 -23.53
CA GLY A 455 -10.61 -14.61 -22.95
C GLY A 455 -10.74 -13.34 -23.80
N LEU A 456 -9.64 -12.87 -24.40
CA LEU A 456 -9.64 -11.74 -25.34
C LEU A 456 -10.35 -12.10 -26.66
N GLU A 457 -10.06 -13.29 -27.20
CA GLU A 457 -10.73 -13.84 -28.37
C GLU A 457 -12.24 -13.98 -28.15
N ARG A 458 -12.67 -14.46 -26.96
CA ARG A 458 -14.09 -14.54 -26.55
C ARG A 458 -14.80 -13.18 -26.56
N LEU A 459 -14.09 -12.11 -26.20
CA LEU A 459 -14.59 -10.73 -26.24
C LEU A 459 -14.59 -10.09 -27.64
N ARG A 460 -13.93 -10.74 -28.61
CA ARG A 460 -13.55 -10.20 -29.93
C ARG A 460 -12.56 -9.03 -29.85
N LEU A 461 -11.61 -9.11 -28.91
CA LEU A 461 -10.50 -8.16 -28.76
C LEU A 461 -9.21 -8.81 -29.27
N ASP A 462 -8.47 -8.10 -30.12
CA ASP A 462 -7.30 -8.63 -30.83
C ASP A 462 -6.07 -8.83 -29.92
N PRO A 463 -5.54 -10.07 -29.77
CA PRO A 463 -4.32 -10.32 -29.01
C PRO A 463 -3.05 -9.71 -29.62
N VAL A 464 -3.01 -9.47 -30.94
CA VAL A 464 -1.77 -9.14 -31.68
C VAL A 464 -1.26 -7.73 -31.36
N ASN A 465 -2.17 -6.75 -31.24
CA ASN A 465 -1.83 -5.38 -30.87
C ASN A 465 -1.21 -5.27 -29.46
N LEU A 466 -1.49 -6.22 -28.55
CA LEU A 466 -0.96 -6.21 -27.18
C LEU A 466 0.49 -6.69 -27.11
N GLN A 467 0.89 -7.64 -27.95
CA GLN A 467 2.28 -8.09 -28.01
C GLN A 467 3.18 -6.97 -28.57
N GLN A 468 2.74 -6.26 -29.61
CA GLN A 468 3.49 -5.11 -30.14
C GLN A 468 3.65 -3.96 -29.14
N ALA A 469 2.73 -3.79 -28.19
CA ALA A 469 2.89 -2.83 -27.11
C ALA A 469 3.98 -3.28 -26.11
N ALA A 470 3.98 -4.55 -25.73
CA ALA A 470 4.99 -5.13 -24.84
C ALA A 470 6.40 -5.16 -25.47
N ASP A 471 6.50 -5.49 -26.76
CA ASP A 471 7.78 -5.62 -27.47
C ASP A 471 8.44 -4.25 -27.70
N ARG A 472 7.67 -3.17 -27.89
CA ARG A 472 8.20 -1.79 -27.92
C ARG A 472 8.88 -1.40 -26.61
N HIS A 473 8.36 -1.86 -25.47
CA HIS A 473 9.03 -1.66 -24.17
C HIS A 473 10.32 -2.49 -24.05
N GLN A 474 10.38 -3.69 -24.65
CA GLN A 474 11.63 -4.49 -24.67
C GLN A 474 12.69 -3.93 -25.64
N ALA A 475 12.28 -3.26 -26.72
CA ALA A 475 13.19 -2.58 -27.63
C ALA A 475 13.89 -1.37 -26.97
N GLY A 476 13.14 -0.57 -26.20
CA GLY A 476 13.74 0.50 -25.37
C GLY A 476 14.74 -0.04 -24.34
N ASP A 477 14.48 -1.24 -23.81
CA ASP A 477 15.38 -1.96 -22.91
C ASP A 477 16.70 -2.43 -23.58
N GLN A 478 16.79 -2.42 -24.92
CA GLN A 478 18.05 -2.56 -25.68
C GLN A 478 18.73 -1.21 -25.93
N GLU A 479 17.98 -0.17 -26.31
CA GLU A 479 18.54 1.18 -26.52
C GLU A 479 19.13 1.76 -25.22
N ASP A 480 18.49 1.55 -24.06
CA ASP A 480 19.01 1.92 -22.74
C ASP A 480 20.34 1.21 -22.44
N ARG A 481 20.51 -0.07 -22.83
CA ARG A 481 21.78 -0.81 -22.65
C ARG A 481 22.90 -0.22 -23.51
N GLU A 482 22.59 0.20 -24.72
CA GLU A 482 23.57 0.87 -25.59
C GLU A 482 23.91 2.28 -25.08
N GLN A 483 22.95 3.03 -24.55
CA GLN A 483 23.22 4.34 -23.97
C GLN A 483 24.04 4.25 -22.67
N ASP A 484 23.73 3.32 -21.77
CA ASP A 484 24.42 3.20 -20.48
C ASP A 484 25.85 2.66 -20.65
N SER A 485 26.07 1.73 -21.58
CA SER A 485 27.42 1.26 -21.94
C SER A 485 28.26 2.35 -22.63
N ARG A 486 27.68 3.16 -23.53
CA ARG A 486 28.35 4.34 -24.11
C ARG A 486 28.68 5.41 -23.04
N ARG A 487 27.83 5.59 -22.01
CA ARG A 487 28.10 6.49 -20.88
C ARG A 487 29.21 5.99 -19.96
N GLN A 488 29.33 4.68 -19.77
CA GLN A 488 30.39 4.08 -18.95
C GLN A 488 31.75 4.07 -19.68
N ALA A 489 31.78 3.85 -20.99
CA ALA A 489 33.00 3.92 -21.80
C ALA A 489 33.57 5.35 -21.97
N GLY A 490 32.81 6.40 -21.62
CA GLY A 490 33.17 7.81 -21.85
C GLY A 490 33.93 8.51 -20.72
N ARG A 491 34.41 7.79 -19.69
CA ARG A 491 35.14 8.39 -18.56
C ARG A 491 36.62 8.00 -18.57
N PRO A 492 37.57 8.96 -18.68
CA PRO A 492 38.99 8.69 -18.45
C PRO A 492 39.30 8.62 -16.95
N ASP A 493 40.17 7.69 -16.56
CA ASP A 493 40.58 7.48 -15.17
C ASP A 493 41.74 8.40 -14.72
N GLY A 494 41.67 8.86 -13.48
CA GLY A 494 42.83 9.24 -12.67
C GLY A 494 43.33 10.70 -12.77
N PRO A 495 43.72 11.33 -11.64
CA PRO A 495 44.37 12.64 -11.64
C PRO A 495 45.89 12.52 -11.90
N GLY A 496 46.33 12.94 -13.08
CA GLY A 496 47.75 13.07 -13.43
C GLY A 496 48.41 14.30 -12.78
N THR A 497 49.68 14.18 -12.41
CA THR A 497 50.47 15.24 -11.75
C THR A 497 50.70 16.47 -12.63
N LEU A 498 50.67 17.66 -12.00
CA LEU A 498 51.06 18.93 -12.62
C LEU A 498 52.54 18.91 -13.07
N GLY A 499 52.79 19.41 -14.28
CA GLY A 499 54.11 19.66 -14.87
C GLY A 499 54.09 20.99 -15.63
N ASP A 500 55.24 21.67 -15.71
CA ASP A 500 55.27 23.12 -15.91
C ASP A 500 55.66 23.57 -17.34
N GLN A 501 55.02 24.67 -17.79
CA GLN A 501 55.40 25.55 -18.93
C GLN A 501 55.49 24.98 -20.38
N PRO A 502 55.57 25.83 -21.43
CA PRO A 502 55.11 27.22 -21.55
C PRO A 502 54.16 27.47 -22.77
N ARG A 503 53.50 28.65 -22.81
CA ARG A 503 52.72 29.10 -23.98
C ARG A 503 53.59 29.74 -25.06
N GLN A 504 53.25 29.55 -26.34
CA GLN A 504 53.59 30.48 -27.42
C GLN A 504 52.35 30.93 -28.21
N LYS A 505 52.48 32.04 -28.94
CA LYS A 505 51.41 32.75 -29.68
C LYS A 505 51.50 32.47 -31.18
N ARG A 506 50.40 32.65 -31.93
CA ARG A 506 50.22 33.72 -32.94
C ARG A 506 48.85 33.68 -33.66
N HIS A 507 48.29 34.87 -33.94
CA HIS A 507 47.79 35.44 -35.22
C HIS A 507 47.21 34.48 -36.32
N GLU A 508 46.22 34.84 -37.15
CA GLU A 508 45.59 36.16 -37.42
C GLU A 508 44.23 36.11 -38.19
N GLY A 509 43.37 37.11 -37.97
CA GLY A 509 42.53 37.77 -38.99
C GLY A 509 41.27 37.07 -39.57
N ARG A 510 40.38 37.76 -40.33
CA ARG A 510 39.99 39.20 -40.38
C ARG A 510 38.70 39.38 -41.24
N GLN A 511 38.04 40.55 -41.17
CA GLN A 511 36.85 41.00 -41.97
C GLN A 511 35.54 40.26 -41.61
N GLY A 512 34.30 40.78 -41.78
CA GLY A 512 33.74 42.01 -42.39
C GLY A 512 32.46 41.62 -43.20
N GLU A 513 31.31 42.29 -43.24
CA GLU A 513 30.77 43.62 -42.84
C GLU A 513 29.31 43.46 -42.29
N GLN A 514 28.75 44.28 -41.38
CA GLN A 514 27.82 45.45 -41.59
C GLN A 514 26.78 45.29 -42.73
N VAL A 515 25.47 45.62 -42.59
CA VAL A 515 24.74 46.91 -42.34
C VAL A 515 23.22 46.53 -42.12
N ASP A 516 22.30 47.10 -41.32
CA ASP A 516 22.24 48.14 -40.25
C ASP A 516 21.02 47.88 -39.28
N GLY A 517 20.37 48.91 -38.69
CA GLY A 517 19.14 48.87 -37.84
C GLY A 517 17.82 49.19 -38.58
N PRO A 518 16.72 49.66 -37.90
CA PRO A 518 16.71 50.56 -36.74
C PRO A 518 15.87 50.09 -35.51
N SER A 519 15.72 50.98 -34.53
CA SER A 519 15.26 50.75 -33.14
C SER A 519 13.76 50.90 -32.85
N SER A 520 13.26 50.23 -31.80
CA SER A 520 12.21 50.77 -30.92
C SER A 520 12.35 50.28 -29.46
N SER A 521 11.56 50.86 -28.56
CA SER A 521 11.76 50.91 -27.10
C SER A 521 11.29 49.68 -26.29
N GLY A 522 11.91 49.43 -25.13
CA GLY A 522 11.36 48.48 -24.14
C GLY A 522 12.25 48.20 -22.90
N GLN A 523 12.05 48.92 -21.79
CA GLN A 523 12.65 48.57 -20.49
C GLN A 523 11.82 47.53 -19.71
N ARG A 524 12.44 46.40 -19.33
CA ARG A 524 12.21 45.61 -18.09
C ARG A 524 13.14 44.38 -18.06
N GLY A 525 13.40 43.81 -16.87
CA GLY A 525 14.03 42.47 -16.73
C GLY A 525 15.42 42.40 -16.11
N ARG A 526 15.58 42.78 -14.83
CA ARG A 526 16.75 42.41 -13.99
C ARG A 526 16.34 41.79 -12.64
N GLN A 527 15.36 40.88 -12.67
CA GLN A 527 15.02 39.96 -11.58
C GLN A 527 14.80 38.58 -12.20
N GLY A 528 15.66 37.61 -11.88
CA GLY A 528 15.65 36.27 -12.51
C GLY A 528 16.93 35.44 -12.39
N VAL A 529 18.00 35.96 -11.77
CA VAL A 529 19.31 35.26 -11.63
C VAL A 529 19.72 35.07 -10.15
N GLN A 530 18.89 35.49 -9.19
CA GLN A 530 19.14 35.32 -7.75
C GLN A 530 18.34 34.20 -7.10
N GLU A 531 17.12 33.90 -7.57
CA GLU A 531 16.27 32.86 -6.97
C GLU A 531 16.80 31.44 -7.24
N THR A 532 17.32 31.17 -8.43
CA THR A 532 17.96 29.88 -8.79
C THR A 532 19.23 29.57 -7.98
N ARG A 533 19.86 30.57 -7.33
CA ARG A 533 20.95 30.35 -6.38
C ARG A 533 20.48 30.09 -4.95
N ARG A 534 19.31 30.62 -4.54
CA ARG A 534 18.66 30.24 -3.27
C ARG A 534 18.21 28.79 -3.32
N TYR A 535 17.47 28.42 -4.37
CA TYR A 535 16.88 27.08 -4.50
C TYR A 535 17.88 25.93 -4.28
N ARG A 536 19.11 26.07 -4.79
CA ARG A 536 20.18 25.08 -4.58
C ARG A 536 20.69 25.05 -3.13
N HIS A 537 20.95 26.22 -2.54
CA HIS A 537 21.50 26.33 -1.20
C HIS A 537 20.49 25.96 -0.10
N ASP A 538 19.20 26.19 -0.35
CA ASP A 538 18.12 25.86 0.58
C ASP A 538 17.84 24.35 0.61
N CYS A 539 17.90 23.65 -0.55
CA CYS A 539 17.91 22.18 -0.60
C CYS A 539 19.11 21.59 0.15
N GLU A 540 20.33 22.03 -0.20
CA GLU A 540 21.59 21.55 0.41
C GLU A 540 21.66 21.75 1.95
N ARG A 541 20.80 22.60 2.52
CA ARG A 541 20.63 22.74 3.98
C ARG A 541 19.52 21.85 4.56
N GLY A 542 18.36 21.76 3.89
CA GLY A 542 17.28 20.87 4.31
C GLY A 542 17.72 19.39 4.35
N ASP A 543 18.50 18.96 3.35
CA ASP A 543 19.04 17.61 3.26
C ASP A 543 20.00 17.29 4.43
N ALA A 544 20.79 18.28 4.87
CA ALA A 544 21.72 18.12 5.99
C ALA A 544 21.01 18.05 7.36
N GLU A 545 19.95 18.82 7.56
CA GLU A 545 19.13 18.75 8.79
C GLU A 545 18.28 17.48 8.85
N GLN A 546 17.79 16.96 7.72
CA GLN A 546 17.05 15.69 7.69
C GLN A 546 17.85 14.50 8.21
N VAL A 547 19.15 14.39 7.90
CA VAL A 547 19.99 13.30 8.41
C VAL A 547 20.11 13.40 9.94
N GLY A 548 20.45 14.59 10.46
CA GLY A 548 20.65 14.79 11.90
C GLY A 548 19.38 14.64 12.74
N LEU A 549 18.23 15.08 12.25
CA LEU A 549 16.97 14.98 13.00
C LEU A 549 16.49 13.52 13.13
N VAL A 550 16.72 12.71 12.10
CA VAL A 550 16.31 11.30 12.08
C VAL A 550 17.19 10.46 13.00
N ASP A 551 18.50 10.66 12.99
CA ASP A 551 19.41 9.96 13.91
C ASP A 551 19.07 10.28 15.38
N HIS A 552 18.90 11.55 15.75
CA HIS A 552 18.53 11.92 17.13
C HIS A 552 17.15 11.38 17.59
N LEU A 553 16.16 11.27 16.71
CA LEU A 553 14.86 10.66 17.03
C LEU A 553 14.96 9.14 17.26
N PHE A 554 15.98 8.46 16.72
CA PHE A 554 16.22 7.03 16.97
C PHE A 554 17.21 6.77 18.11
N GLU A 555 18.20 7.66 18.36
CA GLU A 555 19.12 7.57 19.50
C GLU A 555 18.40 7.74 20.85
N GLY A 556 17.39 8.62 20.93
CA GLY A 556 16.63 8.89 22.16
C GLY A 556 15.88 7.68 22.73
N ALA A 557 15.72 6.59 21.97
CA ALA A 557 15.13 5.33 22.42
C ALA A 557 16.14 4.34 23.04
N ALA A 558 17.41 4.74 23.20
CA ALA A 558 18.51 3.84 23.59
C ALA A 558 19.15 4.14 24.97
N GLY A 559 18.46 4.84 25.88
CA GLY A 559 18.89 4.96 27.27
C GLY A 559 18.02 5.85 28.15
N GLY A 560 17.34 5.26 29.13
CA GLY A 560 16.59 5.99 30.15
C GLY A 560 15.57 5.11 30.89
N ASP A 561 15.85 4.78 32.16
CA ASP A 561 14.84 4.28 33.09
C ASP A 561 13.96 5.47 33.53
N ALA A 562 12.68 5.47 33.14
CA ALA A 562 11.71 6.45 33.57
C ALA A 562 10.32 5.80 33.70
N GLN A 563 9.90 5.52 34.93
CA GLN A 563 8.54 5.06 35.22
C GLN A 563 7.58 6.25 35.32
N GLU A 564 6.89 6.60 34.25
CA GLU A 564 5.65 7.37 34.32
C GLU A 564 4.46 6.56 33.81
N ARG A 565 3.31 6.74 34.48
CA ARG A 565 2.09 5.96 34.22
C ARG A 565 1.27 6.63 33.13
N VAL A 566 1.00 5.89 32.05
CA VAL A 566 -0.08 6.23 31.11
C VAL A 566 -1.32 5.45 31.54
N GLU A 567 -2.37 6.16 31.96
CA GLU A 567 -3.65 5.54 32.28
C GLU A 567 -4.40 5.15 30.99
N GLY A 568 -4.88 3.91 30.94
CA GLY A 568 -5.50 3.35 29.73
C GLY A 568 -7.02 3.54 29.69
N TYR A 569 -7.55 3.94 28.54
CA TYR A 569 -8.98 3.87 28.25
C TYR A 569 -9.41 2.42 27.93
N PRO A 570 -10.68 2.03 28.24
CA PRO A 570 -11.03 0.63 28.44
C PRO A 570 -11.31 -0.15 27.16
N VAL A 571 -10.92 -1.42 27.17
CA VAL A 571 -11.46 -2.49 26.32
C VAL A 571 -12.78 -2.97 26.95
N PRO A 572 -13.85 -3.28 26.17
CA PRO A 572 -15.08 -3.84 26.74
C PRO A 572 -14.80 -5.17 27.45
N ALA A 573 -15.41 -5.34 28.63
CA ALA A 573 -15.22 -6.51 29.46
C ALA A 573 -15.89 -7.76 28.86
N VAL A 574 -15.32 -8.93 29.19
CA VAL A 574 -15.99 -10.23 29.10
C VAL A 574 -16.29 -10.66 30.52
N ASP A 575 -17.53 -11.07 30.81
CA ASP A 575 -17.91 -11.55 32.13
C ASP A 575 -17.29 -12.92 32.42
N ASP A 576 -16.56 -13.03 33.52
CA ASP A 576 -16.14 -14.30 34.13
C ASP A 576 -16.55 -14.28 35.61
N ALA A 577 -17.35 -15.26 36.03
CA ALA A 577 -17.96 -15.29 37.37
C ALA A 577 -17.04 -15.96 38.41
N VAL A 578 -16.89 -15.29 39.55
CA VAL A 578 -16.02 -15.68 40.68
C VAL A 578 -16.49 -16.98 41.37
N ILE A 579 -15.55 -17.81 41.80
CA ILE A 579 -15.33 -18.36 43.18
C ILE A 579 -14.37 -19.57 43.06
N GLY A 580 -13.31 -19.73 43.87
CA GLY A 580 -12.87 -18.95 45.04
C GLY A 580 -11.47 -19.31 45.55
N SER A 581 -11.18 -18.90 46.80
CA SER A 581 -9.86 -18.69 47.40
C SER A 581 -9.18 -19.89 48.11
N HIS A 582 -7.91 -19.66 48.54
CA HIS A 582 -6.97 -20.52 49.29
C HIS A 582 -6.18 -21.54 48.43
N GLY A 583 -4.93 -21.89 48.75
CA GLY A 583 -4.06 -21.44 49.86
C GLY A 583 -2.60 -21.92 49.68
N ASP A 584 -1.71 -21.49 50.58
CA ASP A 584 -0.25 -21.61 50.43
C ASP A 584 0.39 -23.02 50.45
N HIS A 585 1.63 -23.03 49.95
CA HIS A 585 2.80 -23.78 50.43
C HIS A 585 3.13 -25.22 49.95
N HIS A 586 4.44 -25.35 49.70
CA HIS A 586 5.34 -26.52 49.79
C HIS A 586 5.21 -27.71 48.82
N ALA A 587 6.37 -28.08 48.27
CA ALA A 587 6.65 -29.36 47.63
C ALA A 587 7.46 -30.26 48.57
N ILE A 588 7.39 -31.59 48.39
CA ILE A 588 8.45 -32.60 48.62
C ILE A 588 7.92 -34.01 48.27
N ASP A 589 8.76 -34.83 47.62
CA ASP A 589 8.74 -36.31 47.46
C ASP A 589 7.42 -37.07 47.11
N ARG A 590 7.37 -38.31 46.59
CA ARG A 590 8.19 -39.26 45.81
C ARG A 590 7.56 -40.65 46.09
N GLN A 591 7.73 -41.61 45.16
CA GLN A 591 7.45 -43.06 45.34
C GLN A 591 5.96 -43.46 45.53
N ARG A 592 5.47 -44.66 45.17
CA ARG A 592 5.98 -45.76 44.30
C ARG A 592 4.81 -46.72 43.91
N HIS A 593 5.15 -47.80 43.19
CA HIS A 593 4.32 -48.98 42.85
C HIS A 593 3.35 -48.75 41.67
N GLN A 594 3.35 -49.57 40.60
CA GLN A 594 3.08 -51.02 40.48
C GLN A 594 1.62 -51.35 40.85
N GLU A 595 0.84 -52.15 40.09
CA GLU A 595 1.07 -52.92 38.84
C GLU A 595 -0.30 -52.99 38.08
N ALA A 596 -0.56 -53.64 36.93
CA ALA A 596 0.17 -54.64 36.13
C ALA A 596 -0.01 -54.41 34.61
N ALA A 597 -0.37 -55.44 33.84
CA ALA A 597 -0.46 -55.42 32.37
C ALA A 597 -1.74 -56.10 31.82
N LEU A 598 -2.09 -55.74 30.58
CA LEU A 598 -2.55 -56.56 29.42
C LEU A 598 -2.98 -58.03 29.65
N PRO A 599 -4.00 -58.55 28.91
CA PRO A 599 -3.92 -58.68 27.45
C PRO A 599 -5.20 -58.35 26.64
N ALA A 600 -5.21 -58.76 25.36
CA ALA A 600 -6.16 -58.36 24.32
C ALA A 600 -6.95 -59.56 23.73
N GLU A 601 -7.51 -59.38 22.52
CA GLU A 601 -8.40 -60.28 21.74
C GLU A 601 -9.88 -60.28 22.21
N GLY A 602 -10.90 -60.30 21.32
CA GLY A 602 -10.86 -60.17 19.85
C GLY A 602 -12.23 -60.38 19.16
N ARG A 603 -12.23 -60.27 17.82
CA ARG A 603 -13.26 -60.69 16.83
C ARG A 603 -14.58 -59.89 16.60
N GLU A 604 -14.70 -59.46 15.34
CA GLU A 604 -15.79 -59.73 14.36
C GLU A 604 -17.25 -59.30 14.60
N GLY A 605 -17.83 -58.64 13.58
CA GLY A 605 -19.23 -58.83 13.17
C GLY A 605 -20.19 -57.63 13.33
N GLY A 606 -20.74 -57.13 12.21
CA GLY A 606 -21.83 -56.15 12.21
C GLY A 606 -21.84 -55.27 10.95
N ALA A 607 -23.00 -55.13 10.29
CA ALA A 607 -23.17 -54.33 9.07
C ALA A 607 -24.47 -53.51 9.11
N GLN A 608 -24.55 -52.48 8.26
CA GLN A 608 -25.66 -51.53 8.12
C GLN A 608 -25.78 -50.56 9.34
N GLN A 609 -26.17 -49.29 9.19
CA GLN A 609 -27.11 -48.68 8.24
C GLN A 609 -26.83 -47.17 8.06
N GLU A 610 -27.28 -46.56 6.95
CA GLU A 610 -27.23 -45.09 6.76
C GLU A 610 -28.42 -44.39 7.43
N PRO A 611 -28.23 -43.25 8.13
CA PRO A 611 -29.32 -42.35 8.48
C PRO A 611 -29.59 -41.35 7.35
N ARG A 612 -30.68 -41.54 6.59
CA ARG A 612 -31.19 -40.51 5.68
C ARG A 612 -31.76 -39.33 6.49
N ILE A 613 -31.33 -38.11 6.19
CA ILE A 613 -31.97 -36.89 6.69
C ILE A 613 -33.14 -36.53 5.76
N PRO A 614 -34.37 -36.35 6.25
CA PRO A 614 -35.52 -35.99 5.42
C PRO A 614 -35.51 -34.51 5.04
N ALA A 615 -36.00 -34.21 3.85
CA ALA A 615 -36.40 -32.84 3.50
C ALA A 615 -37.77 -32.53 4.13
N ALA A 616 -37.92 -31.32 4.65
CA ALA A 616 -39.20 -30.76 5.07
C ALA A 616 -39.32 -29.34 4.50
N SER A 617 -40.51 -29.00 4.01
CA SER A 617 -40.82 -27.73 3.35
C SER A 617 -41.92 -26.98 4.08
N GLU A 618 -42.01 -25.68 3.77
CA GLU A 618 -43.11 -24.76 4.10
C GLU A 618 -43.23 -24.27 5.55
N GLY A 619 -43.21 -22.93 5.66
CA GLY A 619 -44.22 -22.21 6.45
C GLY A 619 -43.91 -21.94 7.92
N PHE A 620 -43.40 -20.73 8.20
CA PHE A 620 -44.16 -19.79 9.04
C PHE A 620 -43.83 -18.35 8.64
N ARG A 621 -44.72 -17.42 9.03
CA ARG A 621 -44.64 -15.99 8.71
C ARG A 621 -44.77 -15.16 10.00
N ASP A 622 -44.38 -13.90 9.85
CA ASP A 622 -44.72 -12.75 10.69
C ASP A 622 -43.98 -12.54 12.04
N ASP A 623 -43.77 -11.25 12.29
CA ASP A 623 -43.36 -10.51 13.49
C ASP A 623 -42.30 -11.05 14.47
N LEU A 624 -41.17 -10.33 14.50
CA LEU A 624 -40.64 -9.80 15.76
C LEU A 624 -39.99 -8.43 15.55
N SER A 625 -40.71 -7.36 15.89
CA SER A 625 -40.19 -6.00 15.92
C SER A 625 -39.46 -5.72 17.24
N VAL A 626 -38.31 -5.06 17.18
CA VAL A 626 -37.49 -4.73 18.37
C VAL A 626 -37.25 -3.22 18.43
N HIS A 627 -37.50 -2.64 19.60
CA HIS A 627 -37.54 -1.18 19.79
C HIS A 627 -36.16 -0.49 19.75
N LEU A 628 -36.08 0.61 19.01
CA LEU A 628 -35.06 1.65 19.21
C LEU A 628 -35.55 2.68 20.24
N THR A 629 -35.05 2.60 21.47
CA THR A 629 -35.49 3.45 22.59
C THR A 629 -34.86 4.84 22.55
N PHE A 630 -35.47 5.78 21.81
CA PHE A 630 -35.06 7.19 21.82
C PHE A 630 -35.28 7.86 23.19
N ARG A 631 -34.18 8.23 23.87
CA ARG A 631 -34.24 9.16 25.02
C ARG A 631 -34.59 10.57 24.55
N LYS A 632 -35.83 11.00 24.79
CA LYS A 632 -36.22 12.42 24.72
C LYS A 632 -35.51 13.21 25.84
N MET A 633 -34.92 14.35 25.52
CA MET A 633 -34.68 15.40 26.52
C MET A 633 -36.00 16.08 26.90
N PRO A 634 -36.18 16.53 28.16
CA PRO A 634 -37.38 17.24 28.57
C PRO A 634 -37.39 18.68 28.04
N LYS A 635 -38.54 19.14 27.55
CA LYS A 635 -38.84 20.57 27.39
C LYS A 635 -39.61 21.05 28.62
N SER A 636 -39.06 22.00 29.36
CA SER A 636 -39.82 22.84 30.29
C SER A 636 -40.45 24.01 29.54
N SER A 637 -41.75 24.24 29.73
CA SER A 637 -42.54 25.33 29.13
C SER A 637 -42.85 26.44 30.16
N VAL A 638 -43.75 27.38 29.81
CA VAL A 638 -44.11 28.63 30.55
C VAL A 638 -43.08 29.75 30.27
N GLN A 639 -43.41 31.00 29.90
CA GLN A 639 -44.66 31.78 29.74
C GLN A 639 -44.72 32.40 28.31
N ALA A 640 -45.84 32.87 27.76
CA ALA A 640 -47.25 32.87 28.19
C ALA A 640 -48.16 32.78 26.95
#